data_AF-W6V9C7-F1
#
_entry.id   AF-W6V9C7-F1
#
_cell.length_a   1.000
_cell.length_b   1.000
_cell.length_c   1.000
_cell.angle_alpha   90.00
_cell.angle_beta   90.00
_cell.angle_gamma   90.00
#
_symmetry.space_group_name_H-M   'P 1'
#
loop_
_entity.id
_entity.type
_entity.pdbx_description
1 polymer ?
#
loop_
_entity_poly.entity_id
_entity_poly.type
_entity_poly.pdbx_seq_one_letter_code
_entity_poly.pdbx_strand_id
1 'polypeptide(L)'
;METIVLLRYPQYTLTQRLNERGHQFLQISKGDLVINLEHTFLNFTLTYGDKPEDCPYLWNHMLEYARMTARVFHGVRLDNCHSTPLHVAQAILDACREVRPSIYVIGEVFTNDEKTDNLILNNLGICSLIREALSAHDCHDEGRLVHYFGGHHPAGGFPHAVLKRRLLPTVAHALFYDQTHDNPAPAVKRTIFDHLPSSALVAMAACSSASTRGYDELVPYQIDVVSEKRFYARWDKDINASTGMIRAKAALNRLHRWMAANNFNETFVDQVDTNVIAVTRFSADTAESIVMVSHSCFYDRSPHPAHHPFRKIMLNGRVRRILIEARTKNHSLGNPMDDFKWNECYINGLTNISVEVKEDMEVSKSKMFKVVHVEENGGTDALEFYDFPPGCIVAVSVCLNDVQSEALSRVRGTLLHQFGRRLRTLDARKVSLPANTVAIADALLPLYPDSVEHGLIKRLINDLSLTDINWLLYRCEREENVPGLHRTPYYVPRYGDLVFCGLQGIVSVMRNVAQHNDLGHPVCHHLREGLWLLDYLYQRISAQDPSRPSKQLDALSRALKQLFQPIYDLPKYLIPANFGMLVGCLYQTVMEEIAMRLGKWTELGSSTVRNLVTASLQLYGKAPNVRLPPVLPAPSLSGRDDDPDRYISSLAAGLPHFAEGMWRNWGRDTFIALRGCLILTDRFEARSNAILQFASLLRHGLIPNLMGDGQCVPPRYNARDAVWFWLYSICCFEDGVAASEGLAPGCGGAKKSILSRPVFRWFISDTTPGWPDERDSVNMANPPADRVMPLYDVMQEALQRHVTGIEFRERTAGFALDCQMVTEGFNVKAYIQEDTGFVCGGNRHNCGTWMDKMGSSDKAGNRGKPATPRDGCAVELTGLAYAVLKWLERAHSMGGSTYYPHDGVDAPPHATTATPRWSWADWAAKIKNNFETRFWLPERNKEGDTCGQIDIHQGYYRDICDCSNPNAELQLRPNFLVAMTVAPDIFDVRNAWKALEITKKQLLGPLGMKTLDPRDKDYRCTYNNSDDSYDYSIAHGFNYHQGPEWLWPTGYYIRARLIMARRLADLDPSLASVRAQAVRESQEILLRFNNHIRASPWRSLPELTQVNGEFCPGSCASQAWSVGTAIEAIYDLLETNAPELSNPPHGKSVVLKGQQSSEAGSVVLSTPQVYVGGPRVTDPALFAVGSQGAASVRVAVYNDQYIFAYLPTLATSLYLDDIALYAPL
;
A
#
# COMPACT_ATOMS: atom_id res chain seq x y z
N MET A 1 -5.96 37.48 -24.15
CA MET A 1 -7.18 37.47 -23.32
C MET A 1 -8.26 38.08 -24.18
N GLU A 2 -8.95 37.23 -24.94
CA GLU A 2 -10.11 37.63 -25.73
C GLU A 2 -11.36 37.30 -24.91
N THR A 3 -12.13 38.37 -24.64
CA THR A 3 -13.46 38.54 -24.05
C THR A 3 -14.12 37.33 -23.38
N ILE A 4 -14.38 37.45 -22.08
CA ILE A 4 -15.24 36.57 -21.25
C ILE A 4 -16.61 37.27 -21.11
N VAL A 5 -17.72 36.54 -21.20
CA VAL A 5 -19.06 37.09 -20.92
C VAL A 5 -19.62 36.61 -19.59
N LEU A 6 -20.20 37.54 -18.83
CA LEU A 6 -21.02 37.27 -17.65
C LEU A 6 -22.39 36.73 -18.10
N LEU A 7 -22.73 35.53 -17.66
CA LEU A 7 -24.12 35.07 -17.62
C LEU A 7 -24.73 35.63 -16.31
N ARG A 8 -25.34 36.82 -16.36
CA ARG A 8 -26.03 37.43 -15.22
C ARG A 8 -27.46 36.88 -15.12
N TYR A 9 -27.82 36.36 -13.96
CA TYR A 9 -29.22 36.16 -13.54
C TYR A 9 -29.48 37.05 -12.33
N PRO A 10 -30.71 37.56 -12.13
CA PRO A 10 -30.99 38.52 -11.06
C PRO A 10 -30.79 37.91 -9.66
N GLN A 11 -30.15 38.69 -8.78
CA GLN A 11 -29.81 38.37 -7.39
C GLN A 11 -31.05 38.23 -6.48
N TYR A 12 -30.98 37.37 -5.46
CA TYR A 12 -31.95 37.30 -4.34
C TYR A 12 -31.26 37.48 -2.99
N THR A 13 -31.92 38.18 -2.07
CA THR A 13 -31.59 38.22 -0.64
C THR A 13 -32.76 37.75 0.23
N LEU A 14 -32.40 36.84 1.15
CA LEU A 14 -32.92 36.49 2.48
C LEU A 14 -34.42 36.24 2.73
N THR A 15 -34.69 34.99 3.09
CA THR A 15 -35.86 34.48 3.81
C THR A 15 -35.87 34.97 5.27
N GLN A 16 -36.87 35.78 5.67
CA GLN A 16 -37.48 35.65 7.00
C GLN A 16 -38.82 36.40 7.11
N ARG A 17 -39.83 35.66 7.61
CA ARG A 17 -41.17 36.07 8.04
C ARG A 17 -42.16 36.48 6.94
N LEU A 18 -43.03 35.55 6.58
CA LEU A 18 -44.49 35.70 6.65
C LEU A 18 -45.12 34.33 6.29
N ASN A 19 -45.26 33.47 7.30
CA ASN A 19 -46.39 32.55 7.32
C ASN A 19 -47.66 33.41 7.49
N GLU A 20 -48.74 33.01 6.83
CA GLU A 20 -50.08 33.62 6.83
C GLU A 20 -50.34 34.68 5.75
N ARG A 21 -50.84 34.23 4.58
CA ARG A 21 -52.22 34.49 4.11
C ARG A 21 -52.37 34.22 2.60
N GLY A 22 -53.38 33.43 2.28
CA GLY A 22 -54.29 33.72 1.16
C GLY A 22 -53.88 33.24 -0.23
N HIS A 23 -54.49 32.13 -0.65
CA HIS A 23 -54.74 31.81 -2.05
C HIS A 23 -55.21 33.02 -2.87
N GLN A 24 -54.63 33.24 -4.05
CA GLN A 24 -55.36 33.78 -5.20
C GLN A 24 -54.68 33.36 -6.51
N PHE A 25 -55.39 32.53 -7.28
CA PHE A 25 -55.12 32.29 -8.70
C PHE A 25 -55.48 33.54 -9.50
N LEU A 26 -54.57 34.02 -10.35
CA LEU A 26 -54.85 35.02 -11.36
C LEU A 26 -54.74 34.39 -12.75
N GLN A 27 -55.90 34.06 -13.30
CA GLN A 27 -56.11 33.67 -14.69
C GLN A 27 -56.23 34.96 -15.51
N ILE A 28 -55.31 35.23 -16.44
CA ILE A 28 -55.35 36.44 -17.26
C ILE A 28 -55.82 36.09 -18.68
N SER A 29 -57.00 36.59 -19.03
CA SER A 29 -57.52 36.66 -20.40
C SER A 29 -57.23 38.03 -21.02
N LYS A 30 -56.95 38.03 -22.33
CA LYS A 30 -56.71 39.18 -23.22
C LYS A 30 -57.56 40.43 -22.92
N GLY A 31 -56.88 41.58 -22.78
CA GLY A 31 -57.49 42.91 -22.84
C GLY A 31 -56.55 43.96 -22.24
N ASP A 32 -56.35 45.05 -22.99
CA ASP A 32 -55.39 46.14 -22.75
C ASP A 32 -55.27 46.63 -21.29
N LEU A 33 -54.04 46.74 -20.80
CA LEU A 33 -53.73 47.56 -19.62
C LEU A 33 -52.47 48.40 -19.89
N VAL A 34 -52.68 49.70 -20.02
CA VAL A 34 -51.62 50.71 -19.92
C VAL A 34 -51.17 50.72 -18.45
N ILE A 35 -49.99 50.16 -18.16
CA ILE A 35 -49.36 50.26 -16.84
C ILE A 35 -48.31 51.35 -16.90
N ASN A 36 -48.53 52.41 -16.12
CA ASN A 36 -47.57 53.45 -15.84
C ASN A 36 -46.53 52.87 -14.85
N LEU A 37 -45.37 52.42 -15.34
CA LEU A 37 -44.29 51.84 -14.55
C LEU A 37 -43.30 52.92 -14.12
N GLU A 38 -43.66 53.73 -13.12
CA GLU A 38 -42.68 54.46 -12.33
C GLU A 38 -42.29 53.60 -11.11
N HIS A 39 -41.03 53.14 -11.12
CA HIS A 39 -40.26 52.66 -9.97
C HIS A 39 -40.83 51.49 -9.14
N THR A 40 -40.98 50.31 -9.75
CA THR A 40 -40.96 49.04 -9.00
C THR A 40 -40.12 48.01 -9.77
N PHE A 41 -38.93 47.70 -9.28
CA PHE A 41 -38.12 46.59 -9.80
C PHE A 41 -38.82 45.27 -9.43
N LEU A 42 -39.59 44.72 -10.36
CA LEU A 42 -40.08 43.34 -10.27
C LEU A 42 -38.87 42.41 -10.52
N ASN A 43 -38.36 41.77 -9.47
CA ASN A 43 -37.38 40.69 -9.62
C ASN A 43 -38.08 39.45 -10.17
N PHE A 44 -37.75 39.05 -11.40
CA PHE A 44 -38.27 37.83 -12.03
C PHE A 44 -37.28 36.68 -11.86
N THR A 45 -37.71 35.57 -11.26
CA THR A 45 -36.97 34.29 -11.27
C THR A 45 -37.35 33.47 -12.50
N LEU A 46 -36.38 32.80 -13.13
CA LEU A 46 -36.64 31.85 -14.21
C LEU A 46 -36.94 30.45 -13.62
N THR A 47 -38.15 29.95 -13.81
CA THR A 47 -38.58 28.63 -13.30
C THR A 47 -38.46 27.56 -14.38
N TYR A 48 -37.42 26.73 -14.30
CA TYR A 48 -37.10 25.69 -15.29
C TYR A 48 -37.90 24.38 -15.11
N GLY A 49 -38.31 24.05 -13.88
CA GLY A 49 -38.85 22.73 -13.54
C GLY A 49 -37.76 21.65 -13.42
N ASP A 50 -38.18 20.40 -13.31
CA ASP A 50 -37.29 19.24 -13.16
C ASP A 50 -36.78 18.74 -14.52
N LYS A 51 -37.52 19.02 -15.59
CA LYS A 51 -37.22 18.57 -16.96
C LYS A 51 -37.61 19.62 -18.02
N PRO A 52 -37.03 19.56 -19.24
CA PRO A 52 -37.33 20.52 -20.30
C PRO A 52 -38.81 20.67 -20.64
N GLU A 53 -39.60 19.61 -20.47
CA GLU A 53 -41.04 19.60 -20.76
C GLU A 53 -41.86 20.50 -19.82
N ASP A 54 -41.34 20.82 -18.63
CA ASP A 54 -42.04 21.65 -17.65
C ASP A 54 -42.09 23.12 -18.07
N CYS A 55 -41.07 23.59 -18.82
CA CYS A 55 -41.04 24.92 -19.41
C CYS A 55 -40.28 24.95 -20.76
N PRO A 56 -40.84 24.37 -21.83
CA PRO A 56 -40.11 24.09 -23.08
C PRO A 56 -39.52 25.34 -23.75
N TYR A 57 -40.25 26.46 -23.70
CA TYR A 57 -39.78 27.72 -24.28
C TYR A 57 -38.52 28.20 -23.58
N LEU A 58 -38.52 28.24 -22.24
CA LEU A 58 -37.40 28.73 -21.44
C LEU A 58 -36.16 27.87 -21.69
N TRP A 59 -36.30 26.55 -21.63
CA TRP A 59 -35.20 25.64 -21.92
C TRP A 59 -34.63 25.86 -23.32
N ASN A 60 -35.48 25.86 -24.36
CA ASN A 60 -35.01 26.06 -25.74
C ASN A 60 -34.33 27.42 -25.94
N HIS A 61 -34.88 28.48 -25.36
CA HIS A 61 -34.31 29.82 -25.45
C HIS A 61 -32.93 29.89 -24.81
N MET A 62 -32.79 29.33 -23.59
CA MET A 62 -31.54 29.38 -22.84
C MET A 62 -30.45 28.47 -23.42
N LEU A 63 -30.83 27.33 -24.00
CA LEU A 63 -29.89 26.47 -24.72
C LEU A 63 -29.37 27.14 -25.99
N GLU A 64 -30.22 27.81 -26.79
CA GLU A 64 -29.73 28.55 -27.96
C GLU A 64 -28.89 29.77 -27.55
N TYR A 65 -29.27 30.47 -26.48
CA TYR A 65 -28.45 31.54 -25.90
C TYR A 65 -27.06 31.04 -25.50
N ALA A 66 -26.98 29.89 -24.84
CA ALA A 66 -25.74 29.23 -24.47
C ALA A 66 -24.88 28.94 -25.71
N ARG A 67 -25.47 28.35 -26.76
CA ARG A 67 -24.79 28.07 -28.04
C ARG A 67 -24.29 29.35 -28.70
N MET A 68 -25.12 30.40 -28.77
CA MET A 68 -24.73 31.70 -29.32
C MET A 68 -23.56 32.32 -28.54
N THR A 69 -23.60 32.22 -27.22
CA THR A 69 -22.53 32.72 -26.34
C THR A 69 -21.22 31.99 -26.62
N ALA A 70 -21.25 30.66 -26.71
CA ALA A 70 -20.07 29.83 -26.98
C ALA A 70 -19.48 30.03 -28.40
N ARG A 71 -20.29 30.46 -29.39
CA ARG A 71 -19.80 30.84 -30.73
C ARG A 71 -18.88 32.06 -30.66
N VAL A 72 -19.21 33.03 -29.81
CA VAL A 72 -18.49 34.31 -29.72
C VAL A 72 -17.34 34.25 -28.71
N PHE A 73 -17.56 33.64 -27.53
CA PHE A 73 -16.64 33.74 -26.40
C PHE A 73 -15.86 32.44 -26.15
N HIS A 74 -14.65 32.58 -25.62
CA HIS A 74 -13.77 31.47 -25.26
C HIS A 74 -14.03 30.94 -23.84
N GLY A 75 -14.77 31.70 -23.04
CA GLY A 75 -15.13 31.31 -21.69
C GLY A 75 -16.36 32.04 -21.16
N VAL A 76 -16.94 31.47 -20.10
CA VAL A 76 -18.15 31.95 -19.43
C VAL A 76 -17.91 32.06 -17.93
N ARG A 77 -18.42 33.12 -17.31
CA ARG A 77 -18.49 33.28 -15.85
C ARG A 77 -19.91 32.97 -15.38
N LEU A 78 -20.03 31.98 -14.50
CA LEU A 78 -21.26 31.60 -13.82
C LEU A 78 -21.37 32.42 -12.52
N ASP A 79 -22.21 33.43 -12.58
CA ASP A 79 -22.58 34.25 -11.42
C ASP A 79 -23.46 33.41 -10.48
N ASN A 80 -23.16 33.46 -9.17
CA ASN A 80 -23.95 32.76 -8.14
C ASN A 80 -24.28 31.28 -8.47
N CYS A 81 -23.30 30.55 -9.00
CA CYS A 81 -23.47 29.21 -9.54
C CYS A 81 -24.09 28.23 -8.53
N HIS A 82 -23.74 28.36 -7.25
CA HIS A 82 -24.27 27.55 -6.14
C HIS A 82 -25.79 27.66 -5.94
N SER A 83 -26.43 28.72 -6.46
CA SER A 83 -27.88 28.92 -6.40
C SER A 83 -28.61 28.40 -7.64
N THR A 84 -27.90 27.88 -8.64
CA THR A 84 -28.51 27.34 -9.86
C THR A 84 -28.74 25.83 -9.72
N PRO A 85 -29.94 25.31 -10.04
CA PRO A 85 -30.17 23.87 -10.04
C PRO A 85 -29.17 23.14 -10.94
N LEU A 86 -28.56 22.08 -10.41
CA LEU A 86 -27.40 21.43 -11.03
C LEU A 86 -27.72 20.89 -12.43
N HIS A 87 -28.90 20.29 -12.63
CA HIS A 87 -29.34 19.75 -13.92
C HIS A 87 -29.52 20.84 -14.99
N VAL A 88 -29.99 22.02 -14.59
CA VAL A 88 -30.14 23.17 -15.48
C VAL A 88 -28.78 23.71 -15.89
N ALA A 89 -27.90 23.95 -14.93
CA ALA A 89 -26.55 24.45 -15.19
C ALA A 89 -25.76 23.49 -16.08
N GLN A 90 -25.89 22.18 -15.83
CA GLN A 90 -25.24 21.15 -16.63
C GLN A 90 -25.70 21.19 -18.09
N ALA A 91 -27.00 21.20 -18.35
CA ALA A 91 -27.53 21.25 -19.71
C ALA A 91 -27.12 22.51 -20.49
N ILE A 92 -27.10 23.68 -19.82
CA ILE A 92 -26.66 24.95 -20.42
C ILE A 92 -25.17 24.89 -20.78
N LEU A 93 -24.33 24.38 -19.88
CA LEU A 93 -22.89 24.23 -20.13
C LEU A 93 -22.60 23.18 -21.20
N ASP A 94 -23.38 22.11 -21.25
CA ASP A 94 -23.26 21.09 -22.28
C ASP A 94 -23.61 21.66 -23.66
N ALA A 95 -24.64 22.50 -23.75
CA ALA A 95 -24.95 23.24 -24.98
C ALA A 95 -23.82 24.21 -25.38
N CYS A 96 -23.15 24.86 -24.43
CA CYS A 96 -21.94 25.62 -24.71
C CYS A 96 -20.81 24.73 -25.27
N ARG A 97 -20.59 23.55 -24.67
CA ARG A 97 -19.54 22.60 -25.05
C ARG A 97 -19.80 21.89 -26.37
N GLU A 98 -21.06 21.71 -26.76
CA GLU A 98 -21.45 21.25 -28.11
C GLU A 98 -20.86 22.16 -29.19
N VAL A 99 -20.91 23.48 -28.97
CA VAL A 99 -20.37 24.47 -29.91
C VAL A 99 -18.86 24.63 -29.75
N ARG A 100 -18.38 24.70 -28.51
CA ARG A 100 -16.97 24.90 -28.18
C ARG A 100 -16.54 23.92 -27.09
N PRO A 101 -16.01 22.74 -27.46
CA PRO A 101 -15.57 21.74 -26.48
C PRO A 101 -14.49 22.24 -25.50
N SER A 102 -13.72 23.27 -25.91
CA SER A 102 -12.65 23.87 -25.10
C SER A 102 -13.07 25.13 -24.34
N ILE A 103 -14.38 25.36 -24.12
CA ILE A 103 -14.86 26.56 -23.43
C ILE A 103 -14.36 26.60 -21.98
N TYR A 104 -13.80 27.73 -21.56
CA TYR A 104 -13.29 27.92 -20.20
C TYR A 104 -14.42 28.36 -19.26
N VAL A 105 -14.68 27.60 -18.20
CA VAL A 105 -15.79 27.87 -17.28
C VAL A 105 -15.27 28.39 -15.95
N ILE A 106 -15.72 29.58 -15.55
CA ILE A 106 -15.39 30.20 -14.27
C ILE A 106 -16.63 30.17 -13.39
N GLY A 107 -16.52 29.62 -12.18
CA GLY A 107 -17.62 29.56 -11.22
C GLY A 107 -17.41 30.50 -10.05
N GLU A 108 -18.43 31.31 -9.75
CA GLU A 108 -18.57 31.93 -8.44
C GLU A 108 -19.32 30.97 -7.51
N VAL A 109 -18.54 30.19 -6.78
CA VAL A 109 -19.05 29.16 -5.85
C VAL A 109 -18.48 29.46 -4.47
N PHE A 110 -19.39 29.81 -3.55
CA PHE A 110 -19.12 30.12 -2.16
C PHE A 110 -20.06 29.30 -1.28
N THR A 111 -19.97 27.97 -1.34
CA THR A 111 -20.65 27.17 -0.33
C THR A 111 -19.78 27.12 0.93
N ASN A 112 -20.39 27.04 2.11
CA ASN A 112 -19.65 26.86 3.36
C ASN A 112 -19.12 25.42 3.52
N ASP A 113 -19.14 24.60 2.46
CA ASP A 113 -18.74 23.19 2.46
C ASP A 113 -17.97 22.82 1.18
N GLU A 114 -16.66 22.56 1.34
CA GLU A 114 -15.78 22.18 0.24
C GLU A 114 -16.25 20.93 -0.52
N LYS A 115 -16.97 20.00 0.14
CA LYS A 115 -17.51 18.81 -0.54
C LYS A 115 -18.59 19.19 -1.55
N THR A 116 -19.46 20.12 -1.18
CA THR A 116 -20.50 20.65 -2.07
C THR A 116 -19.89 21.43 -3.24
N ASP A 117 -18.88 22.27 -2.99
CA ASP A 117 -18.11 22.95 -4.04
C ASP A 117 -17.52 21.94 -5.05
N ASN A 118 -16.90 20.86 -4.56
CA ASN A 118 -16.33 19.81 -5.39
C ASN A 118 -17.39 19.05 -6.21
N LEU A 119 -18.58 18.81 -5.63
CA LEU A 119 -19.68 18.17 -6.35
C LEU A 119 -20.18 19.04 -7.51
N ILE A 120 -20.35 20.35 -7.27
CA ILE A 120 -20.75 21.30 -8.31
C ILE A 120 -19.67 21.38 -9.38
N LEU A 121 -18.40 21.51 -9.00
CA LEU A 121 -17.27 21.61 -9.91
C LEU A 121 -17.15 20.38 -10.82
N ASN A 122 -17.21 19.17 -10.25
CA ASN A 122 -17.03 17.93 -10.99
C ASN A 122 -18.19 17.65 -11.95
N ASN A 123 -19.44 17.90 -11.54
CA ASN A 123 -20.60 17.70 -12.40
C ASN A 123 -20.67 18.74 -13.52
N LEU A 124 -20.39 20.00 -13.21
CA LEU A 124 -20.47 21.08 -14.19
C LEU A 124 -19.21 21.22 -15.03
N GLY A 125 -18.09 20.59 -14.66
CA GLY A 125 -16.79 20.73 -15.33
C GLY A 125 -16.24 22.15 -15.26
N ILE A 126 -16.34 22.79 -14.10
CA ILE A 126 -15.83 24.16 -13.88
C ILE A 126 -14.29 24.14 -13.94
N CYS A 127 -13.71 25.05 -14.73
CA CYS A 127 -12.27 25.15 -14.89
C CYS A 127 -11.61 25.96 -13.76
N SER A 128 -12.28 26.98 -13.23
CA SER A 128 -11.74 27.76 -12.10
C SER A 128 -12.80 28.36 -11.20
N LEU A 129 -12.47 28.46 -9.91
CA LEU A 129 -13.27 29.13 -8.90
C LEU A 129 -12.77 30.54 -8.65
N ILE A 130 -13.69 31.50 -8.52
CA ILE A 130 -13.34 32.87 -8.16
C ILE A 130 -12.91 32.92 -6.68
N ARG A 131 -11.78 33.59 -6.43
CA ARG A 131 -11.25 33.88 -5.10
C ARG A 131 -10.83 35.35 -5.06
N GLU A 132 -10.91 36.00 -3.92
CA GLU A 132 -10.75 37.46 -3.80
C GLU A 132 -9.67 37.79 -2.76
N ALA A 133 -8.64 38.55 -3.13
CA ALA A 133 -7.59 38.95 -2.20
C ALA A 133 -8.14 39.89 -1.13
N LEU A 134 -9.09 40.75 -1.50
CA LEU A 134 -9.77 41.66 -0.58
C LEU A 134 -10.65 40.94 0.45
N SER A 135 -10.98 39.66 0.31
CA SER A 135 -11.71 38.95 1.37
C SER A 135 -10.86 38.79 2.63
N ALA A 136 -9.53 38.83 2.50
CA ALA A 136 -8.61 38.68 3.63
C ALA A 136 -8.77 39.82 4.64
N HIS A 137 -8.88 39.44 5.91
CA HIS A 137 -9.07 40.36 7.04
C HIS A 137 -7.78 41.08 7.45
N ASP A 138 -6.65 40.39 7.34
CA ASP A 138 -5.33 40.91 7.64
C ASP A 138 -4.28 40.34 6.66
N CYS A 139 -3.03 40.82 6.82
CA CYS A 139 -1.89 40.42 6.04
C CYS A 139 -1.66 38.89 6.08
N HIS A 140 -1.77 38.29 7.27
CA HIS A 140 -1.55 36.85 7.44
C HIS A 140 -2.61 36.02 6.70
N ASP A 141 -3.87 36.45 6.72
CA ASP A 141 -4.98 35.81 6.02
C ASP A 141 -4.82 35.88 4.50
N GLU A 142 -4.33 37.00 3.95
CA GLU A 142 -3.99 37.10 2.53
C GLU A 142 -2.83 36.15 2.17
N GLY A 143 -1.83 36.06 3.04
CA GLY A 143 -0.76 35.07 2.94
C GLY A 143 -1.27 33.62 2.91
N ARG A 144 -2.30 33.29 3.71
CA ARG A 144 -2.95 31.96 3.69
C ARG A 144 -3.65 31.67 2.36
N LEU A 145 -4.35 32.65 1.79
CA LEU A 145 -4.97 32.50 0.47
C LEU A 145 -3.91 32.24 -0.59
N VAL A 146 -2.80 32.98 -0.57
CA VAL A 146 -1.66 32.73 -1.46
C VAL A 146 -1.03 31.37 -1.19
N HIS A 147 -0.90 30.93 0.06
CA HIS A 147 -0.37 29.60 0.35
C HIS A 147 -1.24 28.50 -0.26
N TYR A 148 -2.56 28.61 -0.08
CA TYR A 148 -3.54 27.60 -0.48
C TYR A 148 -3.71 27.52 -2.01
N PHE A 149 -3.72 28.66 -2.71
CA PHE A 149 -3.88 28.72 -4.18
C PHE A 149 -2.56 28.89 -4.93
N GLY A 150 -1.46 29.11 -4.22
CA GLY A 150 -0.24 29.64 -4.81
C GLY A 150 0.78 28.61 -5.24
N GLY A 151 0.60 27.34 -4.96
CA GLY A 151 1.47 26.27 -5.44
C GLY A 151 0.72 24.96 -5.60
N HIS A 152 1.16 24.11 -6.51
CA HIS A 152 0.66 22.73 -6.59
C HIS A 152 1.28 21.86 -5.50
N HIS A 153 2.49 22.22 -5.04
CA HIS A 153 3.26 21.51 -4.03
C HIS A 153 3.97 22.47 -3.07
N PRO A 154 4.28 22.02 -1.83
CA PRO A 154 5.25 22.70 -0.99
C PRO A 154 6.64 22.66 -1.63
N ALA A 155 7.41 23.73 -1.40
CA ALA A 155 8.79 23.85 -1.85
C ALA A 155 9.69 22.69 -1.38
N GLY A 156 10.41 22.06 -2.32
CA GLY A 156 11.28 20.91 -2.04
C GLY A 156 10.52 19.63 -1.68
N GLY A 157 9.24 19.55 -2.04
CA GLY A 157 8.37 18.41 -1.82
C GLY A 157 8.69 17.21 -2.71
N PHE A 158 7.97 16.10 -2.46
CA PHE A 158 8.04 14.91 -3.30
C PHE A 158 7.32 15.15 -4.64
N PRO A 159 7.98 14.94 -5.79
CA PRO A 159 7.36 15.17 -7.10
C PRO A 159 6.31 14.10 -7.41
N HIS A 160 5.17 14.52 -7.97
CA HIS A 160 4.06 13.64 -8.34
C HIS A 160 4.44 12.53 -9.33
N ALA A 161 5.44 12.76 -10.19
CA ALA A 161 5.93 11.76 -11.17
C ALA A 161 6.46 10.47 -10.52
N VAL A 162 6.78 10.49 -9.23
CA VAL A 162 7.27 9.33 -8.47
C VAL A 162 6.11 8.47 -7.94
N LEU A 163 4.91 9.06 -7.82
CA LEU A 163 3.70 8.34 -7.48
C LEU A 163 3.17 7.67 -8.76
N LYS A 164 3.10 6.33 -8.80
CA LYS A 164 2.58 5.55 -9.95
C LYS A 164 1.11 5.89 -10.34
N ARG A 165 0.43 6.77 -9.61
CA ARG A 165 -0.95 7.20 -9.85
C ARG A 165 -0.98 8.30 -10.91
N ARG A 166 -1.62 8.01 -12.04
CA ARG A 166 -1.75 8.95 -13.18
C ARG A 166 -2.78 10.06 -12.94
N LEU A 167 -3.68 9.91 -11.97
CA LEU A 167 -4.73 10.88 -11.61
C LEU A 167 -4.80 10.97 -10.08
N LEU A 168 -4.66 12.17 -9.55
CA LEU A 168 -4.79 12.48 -8.12
C LEU A 168 -5.82 13.58 -7.95
N PRO A 169 -6.63 13.56 -6.87
CA PRO A 169 -7.44 14.71 -6.52
C PRO A 169 -6.53 15.91 -6.22
N THR A 170 -6.90 17.08 -6.73
CA THR A 170 -6.18 18.34 -6.54
C THR A 170 -7.14 19.42 -6.10
N VAL A 171 -6.62 20.44 -5.40
CA VAL A 171 -7.38 21.67 -5.12
C VAL A 171 -7.90 22.24 -6.43
N ALA A 172 -9.15 22.70 -6.42
CA ALA A 172 -9.78 23.37 -7.54
C ALA A 172 -8.94 24.57 -7.99
N HIS A 173 -8.70 24.69 -9.30
CA HIS A 173 -7.92 25.81 -9.81
C HIS A 173 -8.62 27.14 -9.51
N ALA A 174 -7.86 28.14 -9.07
CA ALA A 174 -8.40 29.45 -8.70
C ALA A 174 -8.23 30.47 -9.83
N LEU A 175 -9.19 31.39 -9.93
CA LEU A 175 -9.04 32.69 -10.56
C LEU A 175 -9.01 33.72 -9.44
N PHE A 176 -7.81 34.14 -9.05
CA PHE A 176 -7.57 34.98 -7.89
C PHE A 176 -7.61 36.45 -8.28
N TYR A 177 -8.62 37.15 -7.79
CA TYR A 177 -8.84 38.56 -8.03
C TYR A 177 -8.10 39.42 -7.03
N ASP A 178 -7.44 40.48 -7.50
CA ASP A 178 -7.02 41.58 -6.61
C ASP A 178 -8.26 42.27 -6.04
N GLN A 179 -9.16 42.68 -6.94
CA GLN A 179 -10.45 43.27 -6.63
C GLN A 179 -11.50 42.82 -7.66
N THR A 180 -12.61 42.25 -7.21
CA THR A 180 -13.78 41.99 -8.06
C THR A 180 -14.62 43.26 -8.24
N HIS A 181 -15.54 43.25 -9.20
CA HIS A 181 -16.39 44.41 -9.46
C HIS A 181 -17.40 44.68 -8.33
N ASP A 182 -17.64 43.71 -7.46
CA ASP A 182 -18.53 43.83 -6.29
C ASP A 182 -17.77 44.23 -5.01
N ASN A 183 -16.45 44.25 -5.04
CA ASN A 183 -15.63 44.64 -3.90
C ASN A 183 -15.51 46.17 -3.77
N PRO A 184 -15.44 46.70 -2.53
CA PRO A 184 -15.03 48.09 -2.32
C PRO A 184 -13.56 48.29 -2.69
N ALA A 185 -13.19 49.53 -3.06
CA ALA A 185 -11.80 49.86 -3.38
C ALA A 185 -10.87 49.64 -2.17
N PRO A 186 -9.62 49.17 -2.35
CA PRO A 186 -8.66 49.00 -1.27
C PRO A 186 -8.40 50.30 -0.49
N ALA A 187 -8.49 51.46 -1.16
CA ALA A 187 -8.39 52.77 -0.49
C ALA A 187 -9.41 52.94 0.65
N VAL A 188 -10.60 52.34 0.51
CA VAL A 188 -11.67 52.36 1.51
C VAL A 188 -11.52 51.20 2.49
N LYS A 189 -11.39 49.96 1.97
CA LYS A 189 -11.39 48.74 2.80
C LYS A 189 -10.11 48.60 3.64
N ARG A 190 -8.98 48.96 3.05
CA ARG A 190 -7.64 48.93 3.62
C ARG A 190 -7.06 50.33 3.48
N THR A 191 -5.97 50.51 2.74
CA THR A 191 -5.37 51.82 2.45
C THR A 191 -4.98 51.92 0.97
N ILE A 192 -4.72 53.15 0.50
CA ILE A 192 -4.28 53.36 -0.89
C ILE A 192 -2.93 52.66 -1.17
N PHE A 193 -2.07 52.52 -0.16
CA PHE A 193 -0.75 51.92 -0.27
C PHE A 193 -0.79 50.40 -0.45
N ASP A 194 -1.93 49.75 -0.20
CA ASP A 194 -2.06 48.29 -0.26
C ASP A 194 -2.30 47.73 -1.68
N HIS A 195 -2.64 48.59 -2.65
CA HIS A 195 -2.91 48.16 -4.02
C HIS A 195 -1.72 47.39 -4.64
N LEU A 196 -0.52 47.92 -4.48
CA LEU A 196 0.71 47.31 -5.01
C LEU A 196 1.11 46.03 -4.27
N PRO A 197 1.23 46.03 -2.92
CA PRO A 197 1.48 44.83 -2.12
C PRO A 197 0.53 43.67 -2.41
N SER A 198 -0.78 43.91 -2.41
CA SER A 198 -1.78 42.87 -2.65
C SER A 198 -1.68 42.30 -4.07
N SER A 199 -1.50 43.17 -5.07
CA SER A 199 -1.26 42.71 -6.45
C SER A 199 0.00 41.90 -6.64
N ALA A 200 1.06 42.17 -5.87
CA ALA A 200 2.28 41.37 -5.90
C ALA A 200 2.05 39.98 -5.30
N LEU A 201 1.29 39.88 -4.20
CA LEU A 201 0.92 38.61 -3.57
C LEU A 201 0.07 37.75 -4.51
N VAL A 202 -0.96 38.33 -5.13
CA VAL A 202 -1.80 37.64 -6.14
C VAL A 202 -0.96 37.18 -7.34
N ALA A 203 -0.03 38.00 -7.83
CA ALA A 203 0.86 37.63 -8.93
C ALA A 203 1.83 36.49 -8.57
N MET A 204 2.11 36.26 -7.29
CA MET A 204 2.93 35.15 -6.81
C MET A 204 2.14 33.86 -6.62
N ALA A 205 0.81 33.87 -6.66
CA ALA A 205 0.04 32.63 -6.63
C ALA A 205 0.20 31.87 -7.96
N ALA A 206 0.44 30.55 -7.93
CA ALA A 206 0.41 29.64 -9.08
C ALA A 206 -1.02 29.30 -9.56
N CYS A 207 -1.83 30.34 -9.77
CA CYS A 207 -3.17 30.24 -10.33
C CYS A 207 -3.41 31.41 -11.31
N SER A 208 -4.59 31.49 -11.93
CA SER A 208 -4.88 32.64 -12.79
C SER A 208 -5.12 33.89 -11.96
N SER A 209 -4.60 35.04 -12.39
CA SER A 209 -4.85 36.34 -11.75
C SER A 209 -5.87 37.16 -12.53
N ALA A 210 -6.65 37.98 -11.83
CA ALA A 210 -7.62 38.90 -12.43
C ALA A 210 -7.76 40.21 -11.62
N SER A 211 -8.20 41.26 -12.29
CA SER A 211 -8.48 42.56 -11.67
C SER A 211 -9.63 43.25 -12.39
N THR A 212 -10.31 44.16 -11.70
CA THR A 212 -11.36 45.02 -12.26
C THR A 212 -10.76 46.34 -12.73
N ARG A 213 -11.20 46.84 -13.89
CA ARG A 213 -10.78 48.16 -14.39
C ARG A 213 -11.18 49.26 -13.41
N GLY A 214 -10.25 50.15 -13.08
CA GLY A 214 -10.34 51.12 -12.00
C GLY A 214 -9.37 50.83 -10.86
N TYR A 215 -9.03 49.56 -10.61
CA TYR A 215 -8.04 49.18 -9.59
C TYR A 215 -6.65 49.74 -9.92
N ASP A 216 -6.16 49.49 -11.14
CA ASP A 216 -4.83 49.90 -11.59
C ASP A 216 -4.70 51.42 -11.75
N GLU A 217 -5.80 52.09 -12.10
CA GLU A 217 -5.93 53.53 -12.16
C GLU A 217 -6.08 54.19 -10.78
N LEU A 218 -6.12 53.42 -9.69
CA LEU A 218 -6.29 53.89 -8.31
C LEU A 218 -7.59 54.68 -8.09
N VAL A 219 -8.71 54.16 -8.61
CA VAL A 219 -10.04 54.71 -8.33
C VAL A 219 -10.37 54.50 -6.86
N PRO A 220 -10.58 55.58 -6.08
CA PRO A 220 -10.62 55.49 -4.62
C PRO A 220 -11.97 55.01 -4.03
N TYR A 221 -12.93 54.62 -4.87
CA TYR A 221 -14.29 54.21 -4.49
C TYR A 221 -14.75 53.01 -5.32
N GLN A 222 -15.80 52.33 -4.85
CA GLN A 222 -16.44 51.26 -5.61
C GLN A 222 -17.20 51.81 -6.82
N ILE A 223 -16.94 51.26 -8.00
CA ILE A 223 -17.68 51.59 -9.21
C ILE A 223 -18.99 50.82 -9.18
N ASP A 224 -20.09 51.51 -8.86
CA ASP A 224 -21.41 50.90 -8.73
C ASP A 224 -21.99 50.51 -10.10
N VAL A 225 -22.31 49.22 -10.26
CA VAL A 225 -22.75 48.63 -11.54
C VAL A 225 -24.16 49.05 -11.98
N VAL A 226 -24.91 49.79 -11.15
CA VAL A 226 -26.29 50.21 -11.43
C VAL A 226 -26.39 51.72 -11.64
N SER A 227 -25.73 52.50 -10.80
CA SER A 227 -25.86 53.95 -10.71
C SER A 227 -24.77 54.71 -11.47
N GLU A 228 -23.61 54.11 -11.72
CA GLU A 228 -22.54 54.76 -12.48
C GLU A 228 -22.92 54.88 -13.98
N LYS A 229 -22.78 56.09 -14.51
CA LYS A 229 -23.11 56.40 -15.92
C LYS A 229 -21.93 56.94 -16.72
N ARG A 230 -20.82 57.29 -16.06
CA ARG A 230 -19.64 57.84 -16.71
C ARG A 230 -18.85 56.74 -17.41
N PHE A 231 -18.16 57.11 -18.48
CA PHE A 231 -17.27 56.19 -19.18
C PHE A 231 -15.95 56.02 -18.43
N TYR A 232 -15.28 54.88 -18.61
CA TYR A 232 -13.88 54.76 -18.19
C TYR A 232 -12.99 55.74 -18.98
N ALA A 233 -11.94 56.24 -18.32
CA ALA A 233 -10.92 57.09 -18.93
C ALA A 233 -10.29 56.44 -20.17
N ARG A 234 -10.06 57.22 -21.24
CA ARG A 234 -9.52 56.70 -22.50
C ARG A 234 -8.00 56.60 -22.45
N TRP A 235 -7.47 55.49 -22.97
CA TRP A 235 -6.04 55.28 -23.16
C TRP A 235 -5.45 56.32 -24.13
N ASP A 236 -4.21 56.74 -23.89
CA ASP A 236 -3.43 57.79 -24.59
C ASP A 236 -4.00 59.22 -24.55
N LYS A 237 -5.25 59.41 -24.12
CA LYS A 237 -5.88 60.71 -23.94
C LYS A 237 -5.95 61.13 -22.47
N ASP A 238 -6.55 60.29 -21.64
CA ASP A 238 -6.87 60.60 -20.24
C ASP A 238 -5.97 59.80 -19.28
N ILE A 239 -5.54 58.60 -19.68
CA ILE A 239 -4.63 57.72 -18.93
C ILE A 239 -3.53 57.16 -19.84
N ASN A 240 -2.38 56.83 -19.26
CA ASN A 240 -1.27 56.19 -19.96
C ASN A 240 -0.52 55.21 -19.03
N ALA A 241 0.57 54.62 -19.50
CA ALA A 241 1.33 53.63 -18.72
C ALA A 241 1.87 54.15 -17.37
N SER A 242 2.06 55.46 -17.20
CA SER A 242 2.52 56.08 -15.95
C SER A 242 1.39 56.41 -14.97
N THR A 243 0.13 56.25 -15.36
CA THR A 243 -1.02 56.46 -14.49
C THR A 243 -1.12 55.38 -13.41
N GLY A 244 -1.30 55.79 -12.16
CA GLY A 244 -1.54 54.91 -11.02
C GLY A 244 -0.47 53.83 -10.87
N MET A 245 -0.89 52.57 -10.89
CA MET A 245 -0.01 51.40 -10.81
C MET A 245 0.07 50.59 -12.10
N ILE A 246 -0.41 51.11 -13.24
CA ILE A 246 -0.48 50.38 -14.52
C ILE A 246 0.90 49.80 -14.92
N ARG A 247 1.97 50.60 -14.85
CA ARG A 247 3.34 50.13 -15.13
C ARG A 247 3.76 48.99 -14.18
N ALA A 248 3.42 49.10 -12.90
CA ALA A 248 3.76 48.10 -11.91
C ALA A 248 3.00 46.78 -12.14
N LYS A 249 1.69 46.86 -12.43
CA LYS A 249 0.88 45.68 -12.79
C LYS A 249 1.39 45.01 -14.05
N ALA A 250 1.80 45.79 -15.06
CA ALA A 250 2.40 45.23 -16.27
C ALA A 250 3.70 44.46 -15.98
N ALA A 251 4.55 44.95 -15.07
CA ALA A 251 5.76 44.25 -14.63
C ALA A 251 5.42 42.95 -13.87
N LEU A 252 4.48 43.01 -12.92
CA LEU A 252 3.99 41.84 -12.18
C LEU A 252 3.40 40.77 -13.10
N ASN A 253 2.59 41.16 -14.10
CA ASN A 253 2.00 40.24 -15.07
C ASN A 253 3.06 39.58 -15.97
N ARG A 254 4.11 40.32 -16.36
CA ARG A 254 5.26 39.74 -17.08
C ARG A 254 5.99 38.72 -16.23
N LEU A 255 6.26 39.05 -14.96
CA LEU A 255 6.90 38.14 -14.01
C LEU A 255 6.05 36.88 -13.78
N HIS A 256 4.75 37.03 -13.50
CA HIS A 256 3.82 35.91 -13.33
C HIS A 256 3.79 34.98 -14.55
N ARG A 257 3.67 35.55 -15.75
CA ARG A 257 3.70 34.78 -17.01
C ARG A 257 5.03 34.04 -17.19
N TRP A 258 6.14 34.70 -16.89
CA TRP A 258 7.47 34.10 -16.99
C TRP A 258 7.65 32.94 -15.99
N MET A 259 7.23 33.12 -14.73
CA MET A 259 7.27 32.07 -13.71
C MET A 259 6.39 30.88 -14.10
N ALA A 260 5.18 31.13 -14.61
CA ALA A 260 4.29 30.08 -15.10
C ALA A 260 4.88 29.30 -16.29
N ALA A 261 5.49 30.00 -17.25
CA ALA A 261 6.12 29.37 -18.42
C ALA A 261 7.38 28.54 -18.09
N ASN A 262 8.01 28.80 -16.94
CA ASN A 262 9.23 28.11 -16.49
C ASN A 262 8.98 27.17 -15.28
N ASN A 263 7.74 26.71 -15.09
CA ASN A 263 7.35 25.73 -14.06
C ASN A 263 7.73 26.10 -12.62
N PHE A 264 7.64 27.37 -12.25
CA PHE A 264 7.79 27.78 -10.85
C PHE A 264 6.51 27.43 -10.04
N ASN A 265 6.23 26.15 -9.83
CA ASN A 265 4.93 25.66 -9.39
C ASN A 265 4.88 25.21 -7.91
N GLU A 266 6.00 25.19 -7.21
CA GLU A 266 6.02 24.97 -5.76
C GLU A 266 6.07 26.31 -5.02
N THR A 267 5.46 26.36 -3.83
CA THR A 267 5.34 27.62 -3.09
C THR A 267 5.67 27.46 -1.62
N PHE A 268 6.23 28.53 -1.05
CA PHE A 268 6.43 28.72 0.38
C PHE A 268 6.01 30.15 0.75
N VAL A 269 5.30 30.31 1.86
CA VAL A 269 4.85 31.61 2.36
C VAL A 269 5.35 31.77 3.78
N ASP A 270 6.12 32.83 4.01
CA ASP A 270 6.68 33.19 5.32
C ASP A 270 6.06 34.51 5.79
N GLN A 271 5.38 34.47 6.94
CA GLN A 271 4.97 35.69 7.64
C GLN A 271 6.21 36.26 8.35
N VAL A 272 6.76 37.34 7.82
CA VAL A 272 8.02 37.93 8.31
C VAL A 272 7.75 38.80 9.53
N ASP A 273 6.72 39.63 9.45
CA ASP A 273 6.20 40.52 10.48
C ASP A 273 4.70 40.76 10.27
N THR A 274 4.02 41.50 11.15
CA THR A 274 2.57 41.76 11.12
C THR A 274 2.05 42.21 9.75
N ASN A 275 2.81 43.03 9.01
CA ASN A 275 2.43 43.56 7.69
C ASN A 275 3.36 43.11 6.54
N VAL A 276 4.33 42.24 6.81
CA VAL A 276 5.34 41.84 5.82
C VAL A 276 5.27 40.34 5.55
N ILE A 277 5.09 39.98 4.28
CA ILE A 277 5.05 38.59 3.81
C ILE A 277 6.16 38.38 2.79
N ALA A 278 6.84 37.24 2.87
CA ALA A 278 7.68 36.74 1.80
C ALA A 278 7.02 35.52 1.16
N VAL A 279 6.72 35.62 -0.13
CA VAL A 279 6.21 34.50 -0.94
C VAL A 279 7.32 34.04 -1.86
N THR A 280 7.65 32.77 -1.79
CA THR A 280 8.65 32.16 -2.66
C THR A 280 7.98 31.17 -3.60
N ARG A 281 8.20 31.35 -4.91
CA ARG A 281 7.89 30.32 -5.91
C ARG A 281 9.18 29.60 -6.30
N PHE A 282 9.16 28.28 -6.34
CA PHE A 282 10.28 27.44 -6.72
C PHE A 282 9.98 26.71 -8.02
N SER A 283 11.00 26.59 -8.87
CA SER A 283 10.98 25.65 -9.97
C SER A 283 11.56 24.33 -9.48
N ALA A 284 10.71 23.29 -9.43
CA ALA A 284 11.18 21.94 -9.17
C ALA A 284 12.21 21.50 -10.22
N ASP A 285 12.25 22.11 -11.41
CA ASP A 285 13.15 21.74 -12.51
C ASP A 285 14.55 22.35 -12.40
N THR A 286 14.71 23.55 -11.86
CA THR A 286 16.02 24.20 -11.72
C THR A 286 16.48 24.34 -10.27
N ALA A 287 15.58 24.14 -9.32
CA ALA A 287 15.73 24.59 -7.93
C ALA A 287 16.02 26.10 -7.79
N GLU A 288 15.82 26.88 -8.86
CA GLU A 288 15.76 28.33 -8.74
C GLU A 288 14.47 28.74 -8.06
N SER A 289 14.52 29.86 -7.34
CA SER A 289 13.36 30.42 -6.68
C SER A 289 13.26 31.92 -6.87
N ILE A 290 12.02 32.40 -6.92
CA ILE A 290 11.70 33.82 -6.93
C ILE A 290 11.07 34.15 -5.58
N VAL A 291 11.69 35.06 -4.85
CA VAL A 291 11.24 35.50 -3.53
C VAL A 291 10.68 36.90 -3.67
N MET A 292 9.38 37.04 -3.46
CA MET A 292 8.66 38.31 -3.42
C MET A 292 8.43 38.70 -1.96
N VAL A 293 9.05 39.80 -1.52
CA VAL A 293 8.76 40.40 -0.22
C VAL A 293 7.79 41.55 -0.44
N SER A 294 6.66 41.52 0.26
CA SER A 294 5.57 42.48 0.13
C SER A 294 5.30 43.13 1.48
N HIS A 295 5.37 44.45 1.55
CA HIS A 295 5.00 45.22 2.75
C HIS A 295 3.60 45.80 2.56
N SER A 296 2.62 45.02 3.03
CA SER A 296 1.20 45.38 2.99
C SER A 296 0.87 46.57 3.90
N CYS A 297 -0.30 47.16 3.70
CA CYS A 297 -0.77 48.29 4.47
C CYS A 297 -2.27 48.16 4.77
N PHE A 298 -2.62 47.22 5.66
CA PHE A 298 -4.02 46.97 6.04
C PHE A 298 -4.58 48.06 6.96
N TYR A 299 -3.77 48.53 7.92
CA TYR A 299 -4.24 49.37 9.02
C TYR A 299 -3.54 50.73 9.13
N ASP A 300 -2.31 50.89 8.62
CA ASP A 300 -1.55 52.15 8.78
C ASP A 300 -2.13 53.28 7.91
N ARG A 301 -2.72 54.28 8.58
CA ARG A 301 -3.35 55.44 7.93
C ARG A 301 -2.40 56.63 7.76
N SER A 302 -1.10 56.47 8.02
CA SER A 302 -0.12 57.52 7.80
C SER A 302 -0.12 57.98 6.34
N PRO A 303 -0.17 59.30 6.06
CA PRO A 303 -0.01 59.83 4.70
C PRO A 303 1.36 59.55 4.08
N HIS A 304 2.37 59.32 4.92
CA HIS A 304 3.74 58.98 4.52
C HIS A 304 4.26 57.83 5.41
N PRO A 305 3.91 56.58 5.09
CA PRO A 305 4.36 55.42 5.84
C PRO A 305 5.89 55.32 5.85
N ALA A 306 6.46 54.94 7.00
CA ALA A 306 7.91 54.81 7.19
C ALA A 306 8.32 53.34 7.36
N HIS A 307 9.61 53.05 7.18
CA HIS A 307 10.13 51.70 7.40
C HIS A 307 10.13 51.38 8.89
N HIS A 308 9.61 50.19 9.24
CA HIS A 308 9.73 49.59 10.56
C HIS A 308 10.70 48.40 10.47
N PRO A 309 11.72 48.32 11.34
CA PRO A 309 12.65 47.19 11.34
C PRO A 309 11.93 45.87 11.63
N PHE A 310 12.22 44.84 10.83
CA PHE A 310 11.77 43.46 11.03
C PHE A 310 12.95 42.48 10.85
N ARG A 311 12.73 41.20 11.17
CA ARG A 311 13.78 40.18 11.11
C ARG A 311 14.35 40.01 9.70
N LYS A 312 15.63 39.62 9.61
CA LYS A 312 16.27 39.27 8.33
C LYS A 312 15.55 38.07 7.70
N ILE A 313 15.38 38.10 6.38
CA ILE A 313 14.72 37.02 5.64
C ILE A 313 15.79 36.07 5.14
N MET A 314 15.76 34.83 5.63
CA MET A 314 16.72 33.78 5.28
C MET A 314 16.35 33.14 3.94
N LEU A 315 17.31 32.99 3.02
CA LEU A 315 17.09 32.45 1.69
C LEU A 315 17.85 31.14 1.51
N ASN A 316 17.21 30.15 0.88
CA ASN A 316 17.80 28.84 0.65
C ASN A 316 18.67 28.80 -0.63
N GLY A 317 19.58 29.76 -0.77
CA GLY A 317 20.48 29.88 -1.91
C GLY A 317 21.11 31.27 -2.03
N ARG A 318 21.67 31.56 -3.21
CA ARG A 318 22.37 32.81 -3.53
C ARG A 318 21.49 33.78 -4.30
N VAL A 319 21.46 35.05 -3.88
CA VAL A 319 20.73 36.10 -4.60
C VAL A 319 21.50 36.45 -5.87
N ARG A 320 20.87 36.21 -7.02
CA ARG A 320 21.48 36.47 -8.33
C ARG A 320 21.21 37.91 -8.81
N ARG A 321 19.96 38.35 -8.75
CA ARG A 321 19.52 39.66 -9.24
C ARG A 321 18.17 40.08 -8.66
N ILE A 322 17.85 41.36 -8.78
CA ILE A 322 16.55 41.94 -8.45
C ILE A 322 15.72 41.95 -9.73
N LEU A 323 14.55 41.31 -9.70
CA LEU A 323 13.62 41.27 -10.82
C LEU A 323 12.73 42.51 -10.84
N ILE A 324 12.19 42.88 -9.68
CA ILE A 324 11.31 44.05 -9.51
C ILE A 324 11.62 44.70 -8.17
N GLU A 325 11.80 46.02 -8.16
CA GLU A 325 11.76 46.86 -6.96
C GLU A 325 10.70 47.94 -7.22
N ALA A 326 9.66 48.01 -6.39
CA ALA A 326 8.63 49.03 -6.56
C ALA A 326 8.15 49.63 -5.23
N ARG A 327 7.84 50.93 -5.27
CA ARG A 327 7.37 51.71 -4.13
C ARG A 327 6.25 52.65 -4.52
N THR A 328 5.19 52.66 -3.72
CA THR A 328 4.13 53.67 -3.79
C THR A 328 4.59 54.96 -3.10
N LYS A 329 4.43 56.10 -3.77
CA LYS A 329 4.74 57.44 -3.23
C LYS A 329 3.51 58.33 -3.25
N ASN A 330 3.30 59.02 -2.14
CA ASN A 330 2.33 60.10 -1.99
C ASN A 330 3.04 61.45 -2.20
N HIS A 331 2.55 62.24 -3.15
CA HIS A 331 3.06 63.59 -3.43
C HIS A 331 2.26 64.70 -2.73
N SER A 332 1.15 64.34 -2.07
CA SER A 332 0.39 65.27 -1.23
C SER A 332 1.07 65.49 0.11
N LEU A 333 0.80 66.65 0.74
CA LEU A 333 1.30 66.97 2.09
C LEU A 333 0.53 66.22 3.21
N GLY A 334 -0.65 65.68 2.89
CA GLY A 334 -1.56 65.01 3.83
C GLY A 334 -2.18 63.76 3.19
N ASN A 335 -3.34 63.34 3.70
CA ASN A 335 -4.01 62.13 3.21
C ASN A 335 -4.31 62.27 1.70
N PRO A 336 -3.83 61.34 0.85
CA PRO A 336 -4.00 61.47 -0.60
C PRO A 336 -5.46 61.49 -1.05
N MET A 337 -6.38 60.96 -0.24
CA MET A 337 -7.81 60.97 -0.53
C MET A 337 -8.43 62.37 -0.48
N ASP A 338 -7.86 63.29 0.31
CA ASP A 338 -8.41 64.64 0.49
C ASP A 338 -8.24 65.50 -0.77
N ASP A 339 -7.25 65.18 -1.60
CA ASP A 339 -6.96 65.88 -2.86
C ASP A 339 -7.75 65.30 -4.06
N PHE A 340 -8.56 64.25 -3.85
CA PHE A 340 -9.34 63.63 -4.93
C PHE A 340 -10.47 64.54 -5.41
N LYS A 341 -10.57 64.73 -6.73
CA LYS A 341 -11.66 65.48 -7.38
C LYS A 341 -12.34 64.63 -8.43
N TRP A 342 -13.67 64.58 -8.38
CA TRP A 342 -14.49 63.86 -9.37
C TRP A 342 -14.40 64.52 -10.73
N ASN A 343 -14.17 63.73 -11.78
CA ASN A 343 -14.38 64.17 -13.14
C ASN A 343 -15.83 63.87 -13.55
N GLU A 344 -16.52 64.86 -14.11
CA GLU A 344 -17.93 64.75 -14.51
C GLU A 344 -18.12 63.88 -15.76
N CYS A 345 -17.11 63.77 -16.62
CA CYS A 345 -17.20 63.12 -17.93
C CYS A 345 -16.75 61.65 -17.92
N TYR A 346 -15.83 61.29 -17.02
CA TYR A 346 -15.26 59.94 -16.97
C TYR A 346 -14.85 59.54 -15.55
N ILE A 347 -14.68 58.23 -15.33
CA ILE A 347 -14.20 57.67 -14.07
C ILE A 347 -12.69 57.89 -13.96
N ASN A 348 -12.25 58.68 -12.98
CA ASN A 348 -10.86 59.00 -12.71
C ASN A 348 -10.39 58.47 -11.34
N GLY A 349 -9.11 58.13 -11.25
CA GLY A 349 -8.45 57.77 -9.99
C GLY A 349 -7.54 58.87 -9.44
N LEU A 350 -6.77 58.53 -8.42
CA LEU A 350 -5.86 59.44 -7.73
C LEU A 350 -4.62 59.77 -8.58
N THR A 351 -4.36 61.06 -8.79
CA THR A 351 -3.20 61.55 -9.59
C THR A 351 -2.01 61.99 -8.75
N ASN A 352 -2.20 62.17 -7.44
CA ASN A 352 -1.20 62.51 -6.44
C ASN A 352 -0.42 61.29 -5.90
N ILE A 353 -0.81 60.09 -6.31
CA ILE A 353 -0.11 58.84 -6.01
C ILE A 353 0.61 58.36 -7.26
N SER A 354 1.87 57.97 -7.11
CA SER A 354 2.64 57.34 -8.19
C SER A 354 3.38 56.12 -7.69
N VAL A 355 3.57 55.12 -8.55
CA VAL A 355 4.41 53.95 -8.24
C VAL A 355 5.73 54.05 -9.00
N GLU A 356 6.84 54.12 -8.28
CA GLU A 356 8.17 53.98 -8.85
C GLU A 356 8.49 52.51 -9.04
N VAL A 357 8.90 52.11 -10.25
CA VAL A 357 9.21 50.72 -10.60
C VAL A 357 10.58 50.67 -11.25
N LYS A 358 11.42 49.76 -10.76
CA LYS A 358 12.68 49.39 -11.39
C LYS A 358 12.68 47.88 -11.65
N GLU A 359 13.17 47.48 -12.82
CA GLU A 359 13.17 46.09 -13.29
C GLU A 359 14.60 45.68 -13.64
N ASP A 360 14.91 44.40 -13.44
CA ASP A 360 16.18 43.75 -13.82
C ASP A 360 17.45 44.52 -13.40
N MET A 361 17.72 44.53 -12.10
CA MET A 361 18.84 45.25 -11.50
C MET A 361 19.81 44.34 -10.77
N GLU A 362 21.08 44.76 -10.72
CA GLU A 362 22.07 44.17 -9.83
C GLU A 362 21.73 44.44 -8.37
N VAL A 363 22.01 43.46 -7.51
CA VAL A 363 21.68 43.48 -6.08
C VAL A 363 22.31 44.67 -5.35
N SER A 364 23.53 45.05 -5.71
CA SER A 364 24.28 46.17 -5.12
C SER A 364 23.63 47.55 -5.35
N LYS A 365 22.71 47.65 -6.32
CA LYS A 365 22.01 48.90 -6.66
C LYS A 365 20.70 49.10 -5.90
N SER A 366 20.29 48.11 -5.08
CA SER A 366 19.12 48.25 -4.20
C SER A 366 19.32 49.38 -3.20
N LYS A 367 18.27 50.15 -2.99
CA LYS A 367 18.21 51.15 -1.91
C LYS A 367 17.33 50.71 -0.74
N MET A 368 16.67 49.56 -0.84
CA MET A 368 15.70 49.09 0.16
C MET A 368 16.28 48.07 1.15
N PHE A 369 17.25 47.28 0.70
CA PHE A 369 17.85 46.18 1.46
C PHE A 369 19.31 45.94 1.04
N LYS A 370 20.03 45.14 1.83
CA LYS A 370 21.33 44.58 1.49
C LYS A 370 21.32 43.06 1.65
N VAL A 371 22.16 42.37 0.88
CA VAL A 371 22.36 40.92 1.01
C VAL A 371 23.47 40.65 2.00
N VAL A 372 23.21 39.72 2.92
CA VAL A 372 24.16 39.25 3.93
C VAL A 372 24.43 37.77 3.68
N HIS A 373 25.69 37.39 3.50
CA HIS A 373 26.09 36.00 3.35
C HIS A 373 26.19 35.36 4.75
N VAL A 374 25.42 34.31 5.01
CA VAL A 374 25.29 33.72 6.35
C VAL A 374 26.31 32.62 6.61
N GLU A 375 26.56 31.77 5.62
CA GLU A 375 27.52 30.67 5.71
C GLU A 375 28.82 31.05 5.01
N GLU A 376 29.97 30.87 5.68
CA GLU A 376 31.31 31.15 5.12
C GLU A 376 31.59 30.36 3.84
N ASN A 377 30.98 29.18 3.68
CA ASN A 377 31.10 28.32 2.51
C ASN A 377 30.13 28.69 1.37
N GLY A 378 29.38 29.80 1.50
CA GLY A 378 28.62 30.40 0.41
C GLY A 378 27.32 29.70 0.01
N GLY A 379 26.64 29.01 0.93
CA GLY A 379 25.40 28.27 0.65
C GLY A 379 24.09 29.04 0.82
N THR A 380 24.07 30.04 1.70
CA THR A 380 22.82 30.67 2.19
C THR A 380 22.98 32.20 2.31
N ASP A 381 22.12 32.95 1.62
CA ASP A 381 22.04 34.41 1.74
C ASP A 381 20.86 34.84 2.63
N ALA A 382 20.90 36.07 3.14
CA ALA A 382 19.80 36.71 3.84
C ALA A 382 19.55 38.14 3.34
N LEU A 383 18.29 38.57 3.35
CA LEU A 383 17.91 39.95 3.03
C LEU A 383 17.75 40.76 4.32
N GLU A 384 18.49 41.85 4.44
CA GLU A 384 18.39 42.81 5.55
C GLU A 384 17.86 44.15 5.03
N PHE A 385 16.63 44.48 5.39
CA PHE A 385 15.92 45.69 4.96
C PHE A 385 16.24 46.88 5.86
N TYR A 386 16.36 48.07 5.27
CA TYR A 386 16.62 49.32 5.99
C TYR A 386 15.80 50.51 5.48
N ASP A 387 15.23 50.42 4.27
CA ASP A 387 14.29 51.42 3.72
C ASP A 387 13.19 50.70 2.93
N PHE A 388 12.23 50.13 3.65
CA PHE A 388 11.11 49.37 3.08
C PHE A 388 9.80 49.71 3.82
N PRO A 389 9.20 50.89 3.60
CA PRO A 389 7.92 51.30 4.19
C PRO A 389 6.72 50.54 3.59
N PRO A 390 5.55 50.57 4.24
CA PRO A 390 4.31 50.04 3.68
C PRO A 390 4.03 50.56 2.26
N GLY A 391 3.54 49.68 1.38
CA GLY A 391 3.35 49.99 -0.05
C GLY A 391 4.59 49.76 -0.92
N CYS A 392 5.57 49.00 -0.43
CA CYS A 392 6.74 48.55 -1.18
C CYS A 392 6.70 47.05 -1.46
N ILE A 393 7.30 46.66 -2.58
CA ILE A 393 7.53 45.27 -2.97
C ILE A 393 8.95 45.08 -3.51
N VAL A 394 9.51 43.90 -3.32
CA VAL A 394 10.74 43.49 -4.00
C VAL A 394 10.67 42.02 -4.41
N ALA A 395 11.03 41.72 -5.65
CA ALA A 395 11.20 40.37 -6.16
C ALA A 395 12.67 40.10 -6.46
N VAL A 396 13.25 39.07 -5.86
CA VAL A 396 14.63 38.64 -6.13
C VAL A 396 14.67 37.22 -6.68
N SER A 397 15.64 36.97 -7.57
CA SER A 397 15.95 35.62 -8.05
C SER A 397 17.04 35.01 -7.18
N VAL A 398 16.81 33.79 -6.71
CA VAL A 398 17.71 33.01 -5.88
C VAL A 398 18.04 31.71 -6.59
N CYS A 399 19.33 31.36 -6.68
CA CYS A 399 19.81 30.13 -7.31
C CYS A 399 20.70 29.32 -6.37
N LEU A 400 20.91 28.06 -6.71
CA LEU A 400 21.93 27.23 -6.06
C LEU A 400 23.33 27.74 -6.40
N ASN A 401 24.31 27.46 -5.52
CA ASN A 401 25.71 27.62 -5.89
C ASN A 401 26.19 26.49 -6.82
N ASP A 402 27.39 26.62 -7.38
CA ASP A 402 27.89 25.66 -8.38
C ASP A 402 27.96 24.22 -7.85
N VAL A 403 28.38 24.04 -6.59
CA VAL A 403 28.49 22.74 -5.93
C VAL A 403 27.12 22.10 -5.73
N GLN A 404 26.14 22.86 -5.24
CA GLN A 404 24.76 22.40 -5.04
C GLN A 404 24.06 22.09 -6.37
N SER A 405 24.33 22.89 -7.41
CA SER A 405 23.80 22.69 -8.76
C SER A 405 24.33 21.39 -9.39
N GLU A 406 25.64 21.15 -9.25
CA GLU A 406 26.27 19.89 -9.66
C GLU A 406 25.68 18.69 -8.90
N ALA A 407 25.54 18.81 -7.59
CA ALA A 407 24.96 17.77 -6.73
C ALA A 407 23.54 17.38 -7.18
N LEU A 408 22.66 18.37 -7.39
CA LEU A 408 21.30 18.14 -7.88
C LEU A 408 21.27 17.51 -9.27
N SER A 409 22.16 17.96 -10.17
CA SER A 409 22.30 17.37 -11.51
C SER A 409 22.69 15.89 -11.43
N ARG A 410 23.66 15.53 -10.58
CA ARG A 410 24.12 14.14 -10.37
C ARG A 410 23.03 13.24 -9.78
N VAL A 411 22.24 13.71 -8.81
CA VAL A 411 21.10 12.95 -8.26
C VAL A 411 20.09 12.62 -9.38
N ARG A 412 19.78 13.60 -10.23
CA ARG A 412 18.82 13.42 -11.32
C ARG A 412 19.35 12.55 -12.45
N GLY A 413 20.62 12.71 -12.81
CA GLY A 413 21.33 11.82 -13.73
C GLY A 413 21.25 10.37 -13.25
N THR A 414 21.53 10.14 -11.97
CA THR A 414 21.41 8.82 -11.32
C THR A 414 19.98 8.27 -11.42
N LEU A 415 18.95 9.06 -11.10
CA LEU A 415 17.55 8.62 -11.21
C LEU A 415 17.18 8.16 -12.63
N LEU A 416 17.68 8.88 -13.63
CA LEU A 416 17.46 8.55 -15.03
C LEU A 416 18.25 7.31 -15.47
N HIS A 417 19.56 7.30 -15.25
CA HIS A 417 20.49 6.32 -15.79
C HIS A 417 20.52 5.00 -15.02
N GLN A 418 20.22 5.00 -13.72
CA GLN A 418 20.12 3.76 -12.93
C GLN A 418 18.72 3.16 -12.93
N PHE A 419 17.68 4.01 -12.89
CA PHE A 419 16.30 3.56 -12.66
C PHE A 419 15.33 3.86 -13.80
N GLY A 420 15.78 4.51 -14.89
CA GLY A 420 14.92 4.90 -16.01
C GLY A 420 13.87 5.96 -15.63
N ARG A 421 14.03 6.65 -14.49
CA ARG A 421 13.04 7.58 -13.97
C ARG A 421 13.36 9.00 -14.42
N ARG A 422 12.55 9.49 -15.36
CA ARG A 422 12.50 10.92 -15.70
C ARG A 422 11.58 11.63 -14.72
N LEU A 423 12.10 12.63 -14.03
CA LEU A 423 11.28 13.61 -13.31
C LEU A 423 10.60 14.60 -14.27
N ARG A 424 11.04 14.61 -15.53
CA ARG A 424 10.51 15.48 -16.58
C ARG A 424 9.32 14.84 -17.28
N THR A 425 8.19 15.51 -17.26
CA THR A 425 7.23 15.50 -18.37
C THR A 425 7.73 16.48 -19.42
N LEU A 426 8.38 16.00 -20.47
CA LEU A 426 8.63 16.85 -21.65
C LEU A 426 7.29 17.12 -22.31
N ASP A 427 6.63 18.22 -21.99
CA ASP A 427 5.69 18.85 -22.92
C ASP A 427 6.54 19.46 -24.05
N ALA A 428 6.99 18.60 -24.96
CA ALA A 428 7.90 18.92 -26.06
C ALA A 428 7.26 19.80 -27.15
N ARG A 429 6.21 20.58 -26.86
CA ARG A 429 5.57 21.47 -27.84
C ARG A 429 5.04 22.73 -27.16
N LYS A 430 5.55 23.88 -27.64
CA LYS A 430 5.07 25.27 -27.44
C LYS A 430 5.58 25.89 -26.14
N VAL A 431 6.43 26.92 -26.19
CA VAL A 431 6.14 28.22 -26.79
C VAL A 431 7.38 28.77 -27.52
N SER A 432 7.22 29.15 -28.79
CA SER A 432 8.16 30.03 -29.49
C SER A 432 8.12 31.41 -28.84
N LEU A 433 9.12 31.72 -28.01
CA LEU A 433 9.27 33.03 -27.40
C LEU A 433 9.78 34.05 -28.43
N PRO A 434 9.30 35.31 -28.43
CA PRO A 434 9.83 36.38 -29.28
C PRO A 434 11.30 36.66 -28.95
N ALA A 435 12.08 36.97 -29.99
CA ALA A 435 13.54 36.99 -30.02
C ALA A 435 14.26 38.09 -29.18
N ASN A 436 13.68 38.62 -28.10
CA ASN A 436 14.30 39.69 -27.31
C ASN A 436 14.15 39.55 -25.78
N THR A 437 14.12 38.32 -25.25
CA THR A 437 14.25 38.11 -23.80
C THR A 437 15.60 37.46 -23.52
N VAL A 438 16.49 38.23 -22.90
CA VAL A 438 17.85 37.81 -22.53
C VAL A 438 17.81 36.59 -21.60
N ALA A 439 18.70 35.64 -21.92
CA ALA A 439 19.11 34.44 -21.18
C ALA A 439 18.29 33.15 -21.41
N ILE A 440 18.49 32.58 -22.59
CA ILE A 440 18.80 31.16 -22.87
C ILE A 440 18.07 30.13 -21.99
N ALA A 441 16.91 29.71 -22.49
CA ALA A 441 16.41 28.36 -22.28
C ALA A 441 17.20 27.41 -23.21
N ASP A 442 18.30 26.85 -22.71
CA ASP A 442 18.84 25.55 -23.14
C ASP A 442 19.87 25.05 -22.10
N ALA A 443 19.58 23.86 -21.54
CA ALA A 443 20.20 23.17 -20.39
C ALA A 443 19.94 23.78 -18.99
N LEU A 444 18.72 23.58 -18.45
CA LEU A 444 18.27 24.08 -17.13
C LEU A 444 19.17 23.71 -15.92
N LEU A 445 20.02 22.69 -16.03
CA LEU A 445 21.15 22.42 -15.13
C LEU A 445 22.34 21.93 -15.99
N PRO A 446 23.61 22.19 -15.62
CA PRO A 446 24.75 21.66 -16.34
C PRO A 446 24.80 20.13 -16.25
N LEU A 447 25.19 19.45 -17.34
CA LEU A 447 25.33 18.00 -17.37
C LEU A 447 26.70 17.60 -16.80
N TYR A 448 26.68 16.71 -15.82
CA TYR A 448 27.89 16.13 -15.23
C TYR A 448 27.92 14.61 -15.45
N PRO A 449 29.11 13.99 -15.54
CA PRO A 449 29.23 12.53 -15.59
C PRO A 449 28.62 11.90 -14.34
N ASP A 450 27.91 10.78 -14.48
CA ASP A 450 27.36 10.08 -13.32
C ASP A 450 28.45 9.62 -12.36
N SER A 451 28.11 9.59 -11.07
CA SER A 451 28.98 9.01 -10.03
C SER A 451 29.06 7.49 -10.12
N VAL A 452 28.14 6.85 -10.85
CA VAL A 452 27.97 5.40 -10.93
C VAL A 452 27.75 5.00 -12.39
N GLU A 453 28.44 3.94 -12.85
CA GLU A 453 28.29 3.41 -14.22
C GLU A 453 26.82 3.04 -14.51
N HIS A 454 26.33 3.40 -15.71
CA HIS A 454 24.94 3.18 -16.14
C HIS A 454 24.46 1.73 -15.91
N GLY A 455 23.35 1.59 -15.19
CA GLY A 455 22.72 0.29 -14.90
C GLY A 455 23.49 -0.60 -13.91
N LEU A 456 24.57 -0.13 -13.28
CA LEU A 456 25.35 -0.90 -12.30
C LEU A 456 24.47 -1.39 -11.15
N ILE A 457 23.60 -0.55 -10.59
CA ILE A 457 22.74 -0.93 -9.45
C ILE A 457 21.86 -2.13 -9.81
N LYS A 458 21.23 -2.10 -10.98
CA LYS A 458 20.41 -3.21 -11.46
C LYS A 458 21.23 -4.48 -11.65
N ARG A 459 22.44 -4.39 -12.23
CA ARG A 459 23.34 -5.55 -12.37
C ARG A 459 23.72 -6.15 -11.01
N LEU A 460 24.10 -5.30 -10.04
CA LEU A 460 24.46 -5.76 -8.70
C LEU A 460 23.28 -6.41 -7.96
N ILE A 461 22.08 -5.85 -8.09
CA ILE A 461 20.84 -6.46 -7.55
C ILE A 461 20.59 -7.82 -8.20
N ASN A 462 20.80 -7.94 -9.51
CA ASN A 462 20.67 -9.21 -10.22
C ASN A 462 21.67 -10.27 -9.73
N ASP A 463 22.82 -9.85 -9.20
CA ASP A 463 23.83 -10.78 -8.68
C ASP A 463 23.58 -11.25 -7.24
N LEU A 464 22.71 -10.56 -6.47
CA LEU A 464 22.34 -10.93 -5.11
C LEU A 464 21.60 -12.27 -5.06
N SER A 465 21.78 -13.06 -3.99
CA SER A 465 20.90 -14.19 -3.68
C SER A 465 19.57 -13.71 -3.07
N LEU A 466 18.57 -14.60 -2.97
CA LEU A 466 17.33 -14.26 -2.24
C LEU A 466 17.58 -14.01 -0.74
N THR A 467 18.63 -14.62 -0.18
CA THR A 467 19.06 -14.40 1.21
C THR A 467 19.72 -13.02 1.36
N ASP A 468 20.51 -12.59 0.38
CA ASP A 468 21.05 -11.22 0.36
C ASP A 468 19.94 -10.18 0.24
N ILE A 469 18.90 -10.47 -0.57
CA ILE A 469 17.72 -9.61 -0.68
C ILE A 469 16.96 -9.53 0.64
N ASN A 470 16.82 -10.64 1.38
CA ASN A 470 16.28 -10.62 2.75
C ASN A 470 17.07 -9.64 3.63
N TRP A 471 18.40 -9.68 3.57
CA TRP A 471 19.28 -8.79 4.33
C TRP A 471 19.17 -7.33 3.92
N LEU A 472 19.10 -7.06 2.62
CA LEU A 472 18.96 -5.72 2.06
C LEU A 472 17.64 -5.06 2.48
N LEU A 473 16.55 -5.82 2.50
CA LEU A 473 15.21 -5.30 2.73
C LEU A 473 14.74 -5.35 4.19
N TYR A 474 14.97 -6.44 4.92
CA TYR A 474 14.23 -6.74 6.15
C TYR A 474 15.11 -6.68 7.40
N ARG A 475 15.39 -7.84 8.03
CA ARG A 475 16.10 -8.00 9.30
C ARG A 475 15.45 -7.21 10.45
N CYS A 476 14.68 -7.90 11.28
CA CYS A 476 14.23 -7.29 12.54
C CYS A 476 15.38 -7.26 13.57
N GLU A 477 15.19 -6.55 14.68
CA GLU A 477 16.18 -6.44 15.78
C GLU A 477 16.82 -7.79 16.13
N ARG A 478 16.00 -8.79 16.40
CA ARG A 478 16.41 -10.16 16.80
C ARG A 478 17.24 -10.89 15.74
N GLU A 479 17.06 -10.56 14.47
CA GLU A 479 17.84 -11.17 13.39
C GLU A 479 19.17 -10.44 13.16
N GLU A 480 19.24 -9.16 13.50
CA GLU A 480 20.42 -8.33 13.27
C GLU A 480 21.34 -8.27 14.50
N ASN A 481 20.77 -8.48 15.70
CA ASN A 481 21.48 -8.37 16.97
C ASN A 481 22.29 -9.65 17.29
N VAL A 482 23.46 -9.76 16.69
CA VAL A 482 24.45 -10.79 17.04
C VAL A 482 25.02 -10.48 18.44
N PRO A 483 25.28 -11.49 19.31
CA PRO A 483 25.87 -11.26 20.63
C PRO A 483 27.18 -10.49 20.53
N GLY A 484 27.30 -9.43 21.33
CA GLY A 484 28.45 -8.52 21.33
C GLY A 484 28.33 -7.33 20.38
N LEU A 485 27.38 -7.32 19.43
CA LEU A 485 27.15 -6.18 18.53
C LEU A 485 26.16 -5.15 19.09
N HIS A 486 25.20 -5.58 19.92
CA HIS A 486 24.14 -4.74 20.49
C HIS A 486 23.44 -3.84 19.45
N ARG A 487 23.19 -4.39 18.25
CA ARG A 487 22.61 -3.63 17.13
C ARG A 487 21.10 -3.62 17.22
N THR A 488 20.51 -2.43 17.14
CA THR A 488 19.07 -2.22 17.03
C THR A 488 18.69 -1.74 15.63
N PRO A 489 17.40 -1.84 15.25
CA PRO A 489 16.89 -1.08 14.12
C PRO A 489 17.18 0.41 14.27
N TYR A 490 17.19 1.12 13.15
CA TYR A 490 17.50 2.55 13.18
C TYR A 490 16.46 3.33 13.99
N TYR A 491 16.93 4.10 14.97
CA TYR A 491 16.09 4.99 15.76
C TYR A 491 15.96 6.34 15.07
N VAL A 492 14.72 6.76 14.78
CA VAL A 492 14.42 8.10 14.28
C VAL A 492 13.96 8.98 15.46
N PRO A 493 14.68 10.07 15.81
CA PRO A 493 14.29 10.96 16.89
C PRO A 493 12.85 11.46 16.77
N ARG A 494 12.11 11.44 17.88
CA ARG A 494 10.68 11.82 17.97
C ARG A 494 9.73 10.94 17.13
N TYR A 495 10.19 9.80 16.63
CA TYR A 495 9.36 8.78 16.00
C TYR A 495 9.49 7.43 16.70
N GLY A 496 10.73 6.94 16.89
CA GLY A 496 11.01 5.63 17.48
C GLY A 496 11.84 4.73 16.54
N ASP A 497 11.93 3.47 16.91
CA ASP A 497 12.64 2.46 16.12
C ASP A 497 11.87 2.07 14.87
N LEU A 498 12.59 1.87 13.76
CA LEU A 498 12.04 1.18 12.60
C LEU A 498 11.82 -0.30 12.90
N VAL A 499 10.84 -0.93 12.25
CA VAL A 499 10.57 -2.38 12.46
C VAL A 499 11.63 -3.29 11.81
N PHE A 500 12.31 -2.77 10.78
CA PHE A 500 13.34 -3.46 10.02
C PHE A 500 14.57 -2.57 9.88
N CYS A 501 15.74 -3.17 9.94
CA CYS A 501 17.04 -2.53 9.71
C CYS A 501 17.27 -2.22 8.22
N GLY A 502 16.65 -2.99 7.33
CA GLY A 502 16.78 -2.84 5.88
C GLY A 502 15.89 -1.77 5.26
N LEU A 503 15.92 -1.71 3.92
CA LEU A 503 15.20 -0.71 3.13
C LEU A 503 13.68 -0.72 3.41
N GLN A 504 13.08 -1.86 3.75
CA GLN A 504 11.65 -1.96 4.04
C GLN A 504 11.26 -1.08 5.23
N GLY A 505 12.08 -1.00 6.28
CA GLY A 505 11.78 -0.20 7.47
C GLY A 505 11.64 1.28 7.12
N ILE A 506 12.59 1.79 6.33
CA ILE A 506 12.60 3.19 5.88
C ILE A 506 11.45 3.46 4.91
N VAL A 507 11.28 2.59 3.90
CA VAL A 507 10.23 2.76 2.88
C VAL A 507 8.83 2.68 3.47
N SER A 508 8.63 1.88 4.53
CA SER A 508 7.34 1.82 5.23
C SER A 508 6.93 3.19 5.79
N VAL A 509 7.89 4.00 6.27
CA VAL A 509 7.66 5.38 6.75
C VAL A 509 7.63 6.37 5.59
N MET A 510 8.67 6.37 4.75
CA MET A 510 8.84 7.33 3.66
C MET A 510 7.73 7.28 2.62
N ARG A 511 7.08 6.13 2.41
CA ARG A 511 5.94 6.03 1.49
C ARG A 511 4.76 6.89 1.95
N ASN A 512 4.46 6.90 3.25
CA ASN A 512 3.37 7.71 3.78
C ASN A 512 3.71 9.20 3.69
N VAL A 513 4.94 9.55 4.06
CA VAL A 513 5.51 10.89 3.94
C VAL A 513 5.41 11.40 2.50
N ALA A 514 5.85 10.62 1.52
CA ALA A 514 5.81 11.00 0.11
C ALA A 514 4.39 11.10 -0.44
N GLN A 515 3.47 10.22 -0.01
CA GLN A 515 2.07 10.22 -0.47
C GLN A 515 1.31 11.48 -0.02
N HIS A 516 1.57 11.95 1.20
CA HIS A 516 0.91 13.14 1.77
C HIS A 516 1.78 14.40 1.70
N ASN A 517 2.99 14.27 1.13
CA ASN A 517 4.02 15.31 1.12
C ASN A 517 4.28 15.91 2.52
N ASP A 518 4.27 15.06 3.56
CA ASP A 518 4.43 15.44 4.96
C ASP A 518 5.89 15.76 5.28
N LEU A 519 6.35 16.91 4.80
CA LEU A 519 7.70 17.41 5.03
C LEU A 519 7.99 17.76 6.50
N GLY A 520 6.96 17.77 7.36
CA GLY A 520 7.02 17.99 8.80
C GLY A 520 7.28 16.71 9.61
N HIS A 521 7.21 15.53 8.97
CA HIS A 521 7.43 14.25 9.63
C HIS A 521 8.82 14.19 10.32
N PRO A 522 8.94 13.55 11.50
CA PRO A 522 10.23 13.47 12.21
C PRO A 522 11.38 12.92 11.36
N VAL A 523 11.12 11.97 10.45
CA VAL A 523 12.14 11.44 9.52
C VAL A 523 12.67 12.52 8.56
N CYS A 524 11.82 13.41 8.06
CA CYS A 524 12.24 14.51 7.19
C CYS A 524 13.06 15.53 7.97
N HIS A 525 12.68 15.80 9.22
CA HIS A 525 13.47 16.66 10.09
C HIS A 525 14.85 16.06 10.36
N HIS A 526 14.90 14.79 10.73
CA HIS A 526 16.14 14.06 11.00
C HIS A 526 17.10 14.07 9.80
N LEU A 527 16.57 13.86 8.59
CA LEU A 527 17.33 13.95 7.34
C LEU A 527 17.89 15.37 7.05
N ARG A 528 17.25 16.43 7.56
CA ARG A 528 17.77 17.81 7.45
C ARG A 528 18.85 18.10 8.50
N GLU A 529 18.77 17.46 9.65
CA GLU A 529 19.78 17.60 10.73
C GLU A 529 21.07 16.87 10.36
N GLY A 530 20.98 15.69 9.75
CA GLY A 530 22.13 14.95 9.29
C GLY A 530 21.78 13.72 8.45
N LEU A 531 22.78 13.24 7.71
CA LEU A 531 22.64 12.12 6.77
C LEU A 531 23.00 10.76 7.39
N TRP A 532 22.91 10.64 8.72
CA TRP A 532 23.27 9.40 9.43
C TRP A 532 22.46 8.18 8.98
N LEU A 533 21.19 8.37 8.59
CA LEU A 533 20.35 7.29 8.06
C LEU A 533 20.89 6.74 6.73
N LEU A 534 21.48 7.61 5.92
CA LEU A 534 22.09 7.26 4.65
C LEU A 534 23.38 6.47 4.89
N ASP A 535 24.21 6.92 5.83
CA ASP A 535 25.42 6.21 6.26
C ASP A 535 25.10 4.81 6.78
N TYR A 536 24.10 4.73 7.67
CA TYR A 536 23.62 3.46 8.19
C TYR A 536 23.24 2.46 7.09
N LEU A 537 22.56 2.91 6.03
CA LEU A 537 22.05 2.04 4.97
C LEU A 537 23.15 1.27 4.23
N TYR A 538 24.21 1.96 3.80
CA TYR A 538 25.27 1.30 3.05
C TYR A 538 26.29 0.64 3.99
N GLN A 539 26.57 1.21 5.17
CA GLN A 539 27.52 0.63 6.12
C GLN A 539 27.06 -0.72 6.66
N ARG A 540 25.75 -0.91 6.89
CA ARG A 540 25.16 -2.16 7.36
C ARG A 540 25.45 -3.37 6.47
N ILE A 541 25.58 -3.14 5.16
CA ILE A 541 25.82 -4.19 4.16
C ILE A 541 27.26 -4.19 3.62
N SER A 542 28.17 -3.47 4.27
CA SER A 542 29.60 -3.40 3.92
C SER A 542 30.38 -4.59 4.46
N ALA A 543 31.46 -5.01 3.81
CA ALA A 543 32.35 -6.05 4.32
C ALA A 543 33.05 -5.69 5.64
N GLN A 544 33.08 -4.39 6.00
CA GLN A 544 33.58 -3.92 7.30
C GLN A 544 32.58 -4.16 8.44
N ASP A 545 31.33 -4.51 8.11
CA ASP A 545 30.31 -4.80 9.08
C ASP A 545 30.64 -6.08 9.86
N PRO A 546 30.55 -6.07 11.20
CA PRO A 546 30.88 -7.25 12.00
C PRO A 546 29.99 -8.47 11.72
N SER A 547 28.79 -8.28 11.16
CA SER A 547 27.89 -9.37 10.76
C SER A 547 28.38 -10.15 9.52
N ARG A 548 29.44 -9.67 8.87
CA ARG A 548 30.10 -10.27 7.70
C ARG A 548 29.11 -10.57 6.56
N PRO A 549 28.53 -9.52 5.94
CA PRO A 549 27.65 -9.68 4.79
C PRO A 549 28.41 -10.28 3.60
N SER A 550 27.67 -10.77 2.60
CA SER A 550 28.24 -11.38 1.40
C SER A 550 29.08 -10.39 0.58
N LYS A 551 29.96 -10.92 -0.28
CA LYS A 551 30.79 -10.09 -1.19
C LYS A 551 29.93 -9.27 -2.16
N GLN A 552 28.77 -9.81 -2.54
CA GLN A 552 27.82 -9.17 -3.44
C GLN A 552 27.11 -8.00 -2.75
N LEU A 553 26.74 -8.16 -1.47
CA LEU A 553 26.23 -7.06 -0.65
C LEU A 553 27.27 -5.95 -0.46
N ASP A 554 28.54 -6.30 -0.23
CA ASP A 554 29.62 -5.31 -0.15
C ASP A 554 29.81 -4.53 -1.47
N ALA A 555 29.73 -5.22 -2.62
CA ALA A 555 29.79 -4.55 -3.91
C ALA A 555 28.63 -3.55 -4.09
N LEU A 556 27.43 -3.92 -3.66
CA LEU A 556 26.28 -3.01 -3.64
C LEU A 556 26.49 -1.87 -2.64
N SER A 557 27.02 -2.13 -1.45
CA SER A 557 27.36 -1.10 -0.44
C SER A 557 28.23 0.02 -1.03
N ARG A 558 29.31 -0.36 -1.72
CA ARG A 558 30.23 0.59 -2.35
C ARG A 558 29.55 1.41 -3.45
N ALA A 559 28.69 0.78 -4.25
CA ALA A 559 27.90 1.47 -5.27
C ALA A 559 26.86 2.42 -4.65
N LEU A 560 26.18 2.02 -3.56
CA LEU A 560 25.22 2.87 -2.85
C LEU A 560 25.91 4.08 -2.21
N LYS A 561 27.10 3.91 -1.65
CA LYS A 561 27.90 5.03 -1.13
C LYS A 561 28.17 6.08 -2.22
N GLN A 562 28.58 5.65 -3.42
CA GLN A 562 28.81 6.54 -4.56
C GLN A 562 27.51 7.18 -5.07
N LEU A 563 26.42 6.42 -5.09
CA LEU A 563 25.09 6.87 -5.50
C LEU A 563 24.56 7.98 -4.59
N PHE A 564 24.82 7.87 -3.29
CA PHE A 564 24.35 8.80 -2.28
C PHE A 564 25.25 10.02 -2.07
N GLN A 565 26.51 9.97 -2.50
CA GLN A 565 27.50 11.03 -2.30
C GLN A 565 26.99 12.44 -2.68
N PRO A 566 26.27 12.66 -3.80
CA PRO A 566 25.78 13.99 -4.15
C PRO A 566 24.77 14.57 -3.16
N ILE A 567 24.11 13.77 -2.32
CA ILE A 567 23.10 14.28 -1.36
C ILE A 567 23.75 15.14 -0.26
N TYR A 568 25.01 14.90 0.09
CA TYR A 568 25.74 15.66 1.12
C TYR A 568 25.90 17.13 0.77
N ASP A 569 25.95 17.44 -0.52
CA ASP A 569 26.15 18.78 -1.05
C ASP A 569 24.82 19.49 -1.40
N LEU A 570 23.67 18.84 -1.19
CA LEU A 570 22.37 19.44 -1.43
C LEU A 570 21.97 20.41 -0.30
N PRO A 571 21.23 21.49 -0.61
CA PRO A 571 20.55 22.28 0.40
C PRO A 571 19.63 21.41 1.27
N LYS A 572 19.61 21.66 2.58
CA LYS A 572 18.86 20.87 3.57
C LYS A 572 17.40 20.64 3.17
N TYR A 573 16.73 21.65 2.61
CA TYR A 573 15.32 21.56 2.24
C TYR A 573 15.03 20.56 1.09
N LEU A 574 16.01 20.27 0.23
CA LEU A 574 15.88 19.32 -0.88
C LEU A 574 16.24 17.87 -0.49
N ILE A 575 16.92 17.67 0.64
CA ILE A 575 17.42 16.36 1.05
C ILE A 575 16.28 15.32 1.20
N PRO A 576 15.17 15.58 1.93
CA PRO A 576 14.20 14.53 2.23
C PRO A 576 13.54 13.93 0.98
N ALA A 577 13.16 14.79 0.01
CA ALA A 577 12.53 14.36 -1.23
C ALA A 577 13.52 13.55 -2.10
N ASN A 578 14.72 14.08 -2.34
CA ASN A 578 15.73 13.41 -3.16
C ASN A 578 16.20 12.07 -2.56
N PHE A 579 16.40 12.02 -1.24
CA PHE A 579 16.70 10.78 -0.51
C PHE A 579 15.57 9.76 -0.68
N GLY A 580 14.33 10.15 -0.37
CA GLY A 580 13.18 9.24 -0.44
C GLY A 580 12.92 8.73 -1.85
N MET A 581 13.21 9.53 -2.88
CA MET A 581 13.11 9.12 -4.28
C MET A 581 14.15 8.08 -4.67
N LEU A 582 15.42 8.29 -4.33
CA LEU A 582 16.48 7.33 -4.62
C LEU A 582 16.24 6.01 -3.89
N VAL A 583 15.92 6.06 -2.60
CA VAL A 583 15.59 4.87 -1.79
C VAL A 583 14.33 4.18 -2.31
N GLY A 584 13.30 4.94 -2.71
CA GLY A 584 12.08 4.39 -3.29
C GLY A 584 12.31 3.70 -4.63
N CYS A 585 13.15 4.25 -5.49
CA CYS A 585 13.52 3.64 -6.78
C CYS A 585 14.38 2.39 -6.59
N LEU A 586 15.34 2.43 -5.65
CA LEU A 586 16.14 1.28 -5.27
C LEU A 586 15.24 0.14 -4.77
N TYR A 587 14.35 0.43 -3.82
CA TYR A 587 13.38 -0.54 -3.29
C TYR A 587 12.50 -1.11 -4.40
N GLN A 588 11.97 -0.27 -5.29
CA GLN A 588 11.13 -0.71 -6.40
C GLN A 588 11.89 -1.64 -7.36
N THR A 589 13.17 -1.37 -7.61
CA THR A 589 14.04 -2.22 -8.43
C THR A 589 14.24 -3.59 -7.78
N VAL A 590 14.47 -3.64 -6.47
CA VAL A 590 14.58 -4.91 -5.71
C VAL A 590 13.25 -5.68 -5.74
N MET A 591 12.12 -4.98 -5.58
CA MET A 591 10.78 -5.61 -5.62
C MET A 591 10.45 -6.20 -6.99
N GLU A 592 10.87 -5.54 -8.07
CA GLU A 592 10.73 -6.06 -9.44
C GLU A 592 11.59 -7.32 -9.64
N GLU A 593 12.82 -7.31 -9.12
CA GLU A 593 13.70 -8.48 -9.16
C GLU A 593 13.14 -9.67 -8.38
N ILE A 594 12.54 -9.42 -7.21
CA ILE A 594 11.85 -10.44 -6.42
C ILE A 594 10.72 -11.09 -7.23
N ALA A 595 9.86 -10.28 -7.86
CA ALA A 595 8.72 -10.77 -8.61
C ALA A 595 9.13 -11.60 -9.83
N MET A 596 10.29 -11.32 -10.44
CA MET A 596 10.82 -12.12 -11.55
C MET A 596 11.41 -13.47 -11.10
N ARG A 597 11.82 -13.60 -9.84
CA ARG A 597 12.48 -14.81 -9.30
C ARG A 597 11.53 -15.78 -8.60
N LEU A 598 10.44 -15.29 -8.04
CA LEU A 598 9.52 -16.10 -7.23
C LEU A 598 8.40 -16.71 -8.07
N GLY A 599 8.76 -17.58 -9.02
CA GLY A 599 7.82 -18.35 -9.85
C GLY A 599 7.06 -17.53 -10.92
N LYS A 600 6.79 -18.17 -12.07
CA LYS A 600 6.17 -17.49 -13.23
C LYS A 600 4.77 -16.92 -12.96
N TRP A 601 4.00 -17.58 -12.09
CA TRP A 601 2.64 -17.17 -11.77
C TRP A 601 2.57 -15.86 -10.96
N THR A 602 3.69 -15.41 -10.38
CA THR A 602 3.75 -14.17 -9.59
C THR A 602 4.13 -12.94 -10.43
N GLU A 603 4.79 -13.14 -11.58
CA GLU A 603 5.19 -12.09 -12.51
C GLU A 603 3.99 -11.25 -12.96
N LEU A 604 2.91 -11.94 -13.36
CA LEU A 604 1.64 -11.33 -13.78
C LEU A 604 0.62 -11.24 -12.63
N GLY A 605 1.03 -11.55 -11.41
CA GLY A 605 0.19 -11.53 -10.23
C GLY A 605 -0.27 -10.13 -9.83
N SER A 606 -1.43 -10.05 -9.18
CA SER A 606 -1.96 -8.81 -8.62
C SER A 606 -1.08 -8.25 -7.49
N SER A 607 -1.40 -7.05 -7.01
CA SER A 607 -0.73 -6.44 -5.85
C SER A 607 -0.77 -7.36 -4.62
N THR A 608 -1.89 -8.06 -4.41
CA THR A 608 -2.06 -9.06 -3.34
C THR A 608 -1.06 -10.21 -3.46
N VAL A 609 -0.90 -10.79 -4.65
CA VAL A 609 0.05 -11.89 -4.91
C VAL A 609 1.46 -11.43 -4.59
N ARG A 610 1.87 -10.29 -5.16
CA ARG A 610 3.23 -9.76 -5.00
C ARG A 610 3.53 -9.45 -3.54
N ASN A 611 2.60 -8.81 -2.83
CA ASN A 611 2.77 -8.48 -1.41
C ASN A 611 2.95 -9.74 -0.53
N LEU A 612 2.14 -10.78 -0.75
CA LEU A 612 2.24 -12.04 0.01
C LEU A 612 3.51 -12.83 -0.30
N VAL A 613 3.86 -12.95 -1.58
CA VAL A 613 5.06 -13.66 -2.02
C VAL A 613 6.32 -12.92 -1.55
N THR A 614 6.32 -11.59 -1.57
CA THR A 614 7.39 -10.82 -0.94
C THR A 614 7.43 -11.01 0.58
N ALA A 615 6.28 -11.11 1.24
CA ALA A 615 6.22 -11.42 2.66
C ALA A 615 6.81 -12.82 2.99
N SER A 616 6.86 -13.79 2.07
CA SER A 616 7.55 -15.06 2.35
C SER A 616 9.07 -14.91 2.43
N LEU A 617 9.66 -13.92 1.74
CA LEU A 617 11.10 -13.68 1.76
C LEU A 617 11.60 -13.16 3.10
N GLN A 618 10.81 -12.37 3.82
CA GLN A 618 11.23 -11.83 5.12
C GLN A 618 11.49 -12.96 6.14
N LEU A 619 10.83 -14.12 6.00
CA LEU A 619 10.82 -15.22 6.96
C LEU A 619 11.95 -16.22 6.74
N TYR A 620 12.61 -16.21 5.58
CA TYR A 620 13.70 -17.14 5.28
C TYR A 620 15.03 -16.39 5.15
N GLY A 621 15.93 -16.64 6.09
CA GLY A 621 17.24 -16.00 6.13
C GLY A 621 18.16 -16.63 7.18
N LYS A 622 19.35 -16.06 7.31
CA LYS A 622 20.33 -16.42 8.35
C LYS A 622 19.88 -15.84 9.69
N ALA A 623 20.13 -16.54 10.80
CA ALA A 623 19.87 -16.00 12.13
C ALA A 623 21.12 -16.01 13.01
N PRO A 624 21.26 -15.05 13.92
CA PRO A 624 22.32 -15.08 14.90
C PRO A 624 22.12 -16.26 15.85
N ASN A 625 23.23 -16.87 16.29
CA ASN A 625 23.28 -17.91 17.32
C ASN A 625 22.50 -19.20 17.02
N VAL A 626 22.16 -19.45 15.75
CA VAL A 626 21.57 -20.72 15.32
C VAL A 626 22.61 -21.49 14.52
N ARG A 627 22.95 -22.70 14.97
CA ARG A 627 23.70 -23.66 14.19
C ARG A 627 22.73 -24.71 13.67
N LEU A 628 22.50 -24.74 12.36
CA LEU A 628 21.60 -25.73 11.76
C LEU A 628 22.30 -27.09 11.61
N PRO A 629 21.55 -28.21 11.67
CA PRO A 629 22.08 -29.51 11.31
C PRO A 629 22.65 -29.48 9.88
N PRO A 630 23.87 -29.99 9.64
CA PRO A 630 24.47 -29.96 8.31
C PRO A 630 23.69 -30.81 7.31
N VAL A 631 23.49 -30.29 6.11
CA VAL A 631 22.93 -31.04 4.97
C VAL A 631 24.08 -31.59 4.14
N LEU A 632 24.04 -32.88 3.83
CA LEU A 632 25.06 -33.47 2.94
C LEU A 632 24.97 -32.83 1.54
N PRO A 633 26.08 -32.58 0.84
CA PRO A 633 26.05 -31.96 -0.48
C PRO A 633 25.27 -32.77 -1.51
N ALA A 634 24.67 -32.08 -2.48
CA ALA A 634 24.08 -32.72 -3.65
C ALA A 634 25.15 -33.11 -4.68
N PRO A 635 25.07 -34.29 -5.34
CA PRO A 635 25.87 -34.54 -6.53
C PRO A 635 25.47 -33.51 -7.61
N SER A 636 26.32 -32.50 -7.77
CA SER A 636 26.31 -31.39 -8.73
C SER A 636 24.95 -31.08 -9.40
N LEU A 637 24.06 -30.39 -8.67
CA LEU A 637 23.14 -29.47 -9.33
C LEU A 637 23.99 -28.28 -9.79
N SER A 638 24.14 -28.10 -11.09
CA SER A 638 24.87 -26.98 -11.70
C SER A 638 24.27 -25.64 -11.28
N GLY A 639 24.80 -25.07 -10.20
CA GLY A 639 24.46 -23.77 -9.65
C GLY A 639 25.60 -23.33 -8.74
N ARG A 640 25.91 -22.02 -8.74
CA ARG A 640 27.03 -21.35 -8.03
C ARG A 640 27.58 -22.18 -6.85
N ASP A 641 28.58 -23.02 -7.13
CA ASP A 641 29.19 -23.97 -6.19
C ASP A 641 30.04 -23.27 -5.10
N ASP A 642 30.06 -21.93 -5.11
CA ASP A 642 30.89 -21.06 -4.31
C ASP A 642 30.15 -20.27 -3.20
N ASP A 643 28.86 -20.56 -2.94
CA ASP A 643 28.11 -19.93 -1.84
C ASP A 643 28.34 -20.65 -0.48
N PRO A 644 29.13 -20.08 0.45
CA PRO A 644 29.35 -20.65 1.77
C PRO A 644 28.10 -20.61 2.67
N ASP A 645 27.13 -19.74 2.37
CA ASP A 645 25.92 -19.55 3.18
C ASP A 645 24.73 -20.43 2.70
N ARG A 646 24.96 -21.26 1.68
CA ARG A 646 24.00 -22.15 1.01
C ARG A 646 23.15 -23.01 1.97
N TYR A 647 23.71 -23.45 3.09
CA TYR A 647 23.07 -24.38 4.03
C TYR A 647 22.74 -23.79 5.41
N ILE A 648 23.00 -22.50 5.64
CA ILE A 648 22.91 -21.89 6.98
C ILE A 648 21.68 -21.00 7.18
N SER A 649 20.81 -20.90 6.17
CA SER A 649 19.55 -20.17 6.25
C SER A 649 18.39 -21.09 6.61
N SER A 650 17.41 -20.56 7.33
CA SER A 650 16.23 -21.29 7.78
C SER A 650 14.97 -20.43 7.78
N LEU A 651 13.82 -21.09 7.75
CA LEU A 651 12.50 -20.45 7.85
C LEU A 651 12.18 -20.18 9.32
N ALA A 652 12.08 -18.91 9.71
CA ALA A 652 11.57 -18.51 11.01
C ALA A 652 10.07 -18.83 11.12
N ALA A 653 9.60 -19.24 12.29
CA ALA A 653 8.16 -19.36 12.54
C ALA A 653 7.47 -17.99 12.43
N GLY A 654 8.13 -16.92 12.88
CA GLY A 654 7.77 -15.55 12.58
C GLY A 654 8.54 -14.48 13.34
N LEU A 655 8.26 -13.23 13.00
CA LEU A 655 9.00 -12.05 13.44
C LEU A 655 8.11 -11.14 14.30
N PRO A 656 8.66 -10.55 15.39
CA PRO A 656 10.04 -10.68 15.86
C PRO A 656 10.28 -11.83 16.87
N HIS A 657 9.24 -12.44 17.44
CA HIS A 657 9.40 -13.29 18.63
C HIS A 657 10.10 -14.63 18.35
N PHE A 658 9.95 -15.17 17.15
CA PHE A 658 10.51 -16.47 16.73
C PHE A 658 11.59 -16.31 15.66
N ALA A 659 12.46 -15.31 15.86
CA ALA A 659 13.46 -14.90 14.88
C ALA A 659 14.88 -15.44 15.14
N GLU A 660 15.22 -15.80 16.38
CA GLU A 660 16.60 -16.10 16.80
C GLU A 660 16.72 -17.31 17.74
N GLY A 661 17.95 -17.81 17.88
CA GLY A 661 18.30 -18.87 18.83
C GLY A 661 17.41 -20.12 18.71
N MET A 662 17.11 -20.75 19.85
CA MET A 662 16.26 -21.95 19.88
C MET A 662 14.85 -21.67 19.35
N TRP A 663 14.35 -20.44 19.48
CA TRP A 663 12.97 -20.07 19.16
C TRP A 663 12.68 -19.91 17.68
N ARG A 664 13.71 -19.96 16.82
CA ARG A 664 13.53 -19.71 15.39
C ARG A 664 12.81 -20.83 14.66
N ASN A 665 13.25 -22.07 14.87
CA ASN A 665 12.91 -23.21 14.02
C ASN A 665 11.96 -24.16 14.73
N TRP A 666 10.70 -24.11 14.30
CA TRP A 666 9.65 -25.01 14.75
C TRP A 666 9.23 -25.95 13.62
N GLY A 667 9.31 -27.27 13.83
CA GLY A 667 9.01 -28.27 12.82
C GLY A 667 7.59 -28.15 12.28
N ARG A 668 6.63 -27.95 13.18
CA ARG A 668 5.23 -27.71 12.83
C ARG A 668 5.06 -26.50 11.91
N ASP A 669 5.46 -25.31 12.36
CA ASP A 669 5.33 -24.06 11.61
C ASP A 669 6.06 -24.14 10.26
N THR A 670 7.26 -24.73 10.27
CA THR A 670 8.07 -24.94 9.07
C THR A 670 7.27 -25.71 8.03
N PHE A 671 6.73 -26.87 8.38
CA PHE A 671 6.07 -27.75 7.41
C PHE A 671 4.63 -27.36 7.08
N ILE A 672 3.96 -26.54 7.89
CA ILE A 672 2.72 -25.87 7.49
C ILE A 672 3.02 -24.76 6.47
N ALA A 673 4.11 -24.00 6.67
CA ALA A 673 4.45 -22.87 5.79
C ALA A 673 5.21 -23.28 4.52
N LEU A 674 5.88 -24.43 4.50
CA LEU A 674 6.87 -24.80 3.48
C LEU A 674 6.28 -24.82 2.07
N ARG A 675 5.06 -25.34 1.88
CA ARG A 675 4.42 -25.39 0.56
C ARG A 675 4.19 -23.99 0.00
N GLY A 676 3.51 -23.12 0.73
CA GLY A 676 3.29 -21.73 0.31
C GLY A 676 4.57 -20.90 0.18
N CYS A 677 5.42 -20.90 1.21
CA CYS A 677 6.56 -19.98 1.30
C CYS A 677 7.77 -20.39 0.44
N LEU A 678 7.95 -21.68 0.14
CA LEU A 678 9.15 -22.20 -0.52
C LEU A 678 8.85 -23.08 -1.75
N ILE A 679 7.82 -23.95 -1.72
CA ILE A 679 7.49 -24.81 -2.87
C ILE A 679 6.89 -24.00 -4.01
N LEU A 680 5.77 -23.31 -3.75
CA LEU A 680 5.02 -22.57 -4.78
C LEU A 680 5.74 -21.33 -5.29
N THR A 681 6.78 -20.87 -4.59
CA THR A 681 7.62 -19.73 -5.00
C THR A 681 8.94 -20.15 -5.65
N ASP A 682 9.06 -21.41 -6.09
CA ASP A 682 10.22 -21.97 -6.81
C ASP A 682 11.59 -21.89 -6.09
N ARG A 683 11.59 -21.91 -4.75
CA ARG A 683 12.82 -21.80 -3.94
C ARG A 683 13.43 -23.17 -3.65
N PHE A 684 13.77 -23.93 -4.71
CA PHE A 684 14.15 -25.35 -4.64
C PHE A 684 15.13 -25.70 -3.52
N GLU A 685 16.22 -24.96 -3.43
CA GLU A 685 17.27 -25.21 -2.43
C GLU A 685 16.80 -24.99 -0.99
N ALA A 686 16.06 -23.89 -0.76
CA ALA A 686 15.54 -23.57 0.56
C ALA A 686 14.58 -24.65 1.07
N ARG A 687 13.68 -25.14 0.19
CA ARG A 687 12.74 -26.21 0.53
C ARG A 687 13.44 -27.55 0.76
N SER A 688 14.46 -27.91 -0.03
CA SER A 688 15.21 -29.16 0.19
C SER A 688 15.99 -29.12 1.49
N ASN A 689 16.64 -27.99 1.80
CA ASN A 689 17.44 -27.84 3.00
C ASN A 689 16.58 -27.97 4.26
N ALA A 690 15.42 -27.30 4.30
CA ALA A 690 14.49 -27.41 5.43
C ALA A 690 14.06 -28.86 5.68
N ILE A 691 13.67 -29.60 4.63
CA ILE A 691 13.25 -31.00 4.74
C ILE A 691 14.39 -31.89 5.27
N LEU A 692 15.60 -31.78 4.69
CA LEU A 692 16.74 -32.64 5.01
C LEU A 692 17.32 -32.33 6.40
N GLN A 693 17.30 -31.06 6.83
CA GLN A 693 17.74 -30.65 8.18
C GLN A 693 16.88 -31.34 9.25
N PHE A 694 15.55 -31.27 9.14
CA PHE A 694 14.67 -31.96 10.08
C PHE A 694 14.72 -33.48 9.94
N ALA A 695 14.90 -34.02 8.73
CA ALA A 695 15.07 -35.46 8.50
C ALA A 695 16.29 -36.01 9.26
N SER A 696 17.38 -35.24 9.30
CA SER A 696 18.60 -35.61 10.06
C SER A 696 18.34 -35.77 11.56
N LEU A 697 17.30 -35.12 12.06
CA LEU A 697 16.88 -35.10 13.46
C LEU A 697 15.71 -36.05 13.76
N LEU A 698 15.22 -36.88 12.83
CA LEU A 698 14.17 -37.85 13.18
C LEU A 698 14.62 -38.74 14.35
N ARG A 699 13.80 -38.90 15.40
CA ARG A 699 14.07 -39.76 16.57
C ARG A 699 12.75 -40.24 17.15
N HIS A 700 12.70 -41.44 17.74
CA HIS A 700 11.45 -42.08 18.18
C HIS A 700 10.43 -42.31 17.06
N GLY A 701 10.79 -42.07 15.79
CA GLY A 701 9.83 -41.99 14.67
C GLY A 701 9.12 -40.64 14.55
N LEU A 702 9.55 -39.61 15.29
CA LEU A 702 9.00 -38.26 15.30
C LEU A 702 10.00 -37.22 14.78
N ILE A 703 9.47 -36.16 14.18
CA ILE A 703 10.21 -34.93 13.87
C ILE A 703 10.11 -33.99 15.08
N PRO A 704 11.20 -33.34 15.51
CA PRO A 704 11.14 -32.46 16.67
C PRO A 704 10.25 -31.25 16.42
N ASN A 705 9.54 -30.80 17.45
CA ASN A 705 8.82 -29.52 17.38
C ASN A 705 9.81 -28.38 17.42
N LEU A 706 10.67 -28.36 18.45
CA LEU A 706 11.73 -27.38 18.58
C LEU A 706 13.02 -27.99 18.05
N MET A 707 13.65 -27.38 17.04
CA MET A 707 14.94 -27.87 16.52
C MET A 707 16.09 -27.66 17.53
N GLY A 708 15.95 -26.66 18.42
CA GLY A 708 17.02 -26.19 19.29
C GLY A 708 17.89 -25.13 18.59
N ASP A 709 18.93 -24.66 19.28
CA ASP A 709 19.87 -23.67 18.74
C ASP A 709 21.11 -24.31 18.08
N GLY A 710 21.26 -25.63 18.20
CA GLY A 710 22.43 -26.38 17.74
C GLY A 710 23.71 -26.12 18.54
N GLN A 711 23.60 -25.38 19.65
CA GLN A 711 24.70 -24.97 20.53
C GLN A 711 24.60 -25.63 21.90
N CYS A 712 23.58 -25.29 22.68
CA CYS A 712 23.38 -25.82 24.04
C CYS A 712 21.97 -26.36 24.27
N VAL A 713 21.02 -26.08 23.37
CA VAL A 713 19.65 -26.56 23.48
C VAL A 713 19.40 -27.68 22.46
N PRO A 714 19.15 -28.91 22.93
CA PRO A 714 18.86 -30.04 22.04
C PRO A 714 17.44 -29.96 21.46
N PRO A 715 17.18 -30.69 20.35
CA PRO A 715 15.84 -30.78 19.78
C PRO A 715 14.84 -31.44 20.75
N ARG A 716 13.61 -30.92 20.79
CA ARG A 716 12.53 -31.41 21.67
C ARG A 716 11.43 -32.12 20.87
N TYR A 717 11.05 -33.32 21.33
CA TYR A 717 10.12 -34.23 20.65
C TYR A 717 8.78 -34.31 21.39
N ASN A 718 8.13 -33.17 21.58
CA ASN A 718 6.82 -33.06 22.22
C ASN A 718 5.65 -32.92 21.23
N ALA A 719 5.93 -32.90 19.92
CA ALA A 719 4.93 -32.80 18.86
C ALA A 719 4.65 -34.16 18.21
N ARG A 720 3.36 -34.50 18.09
CA ARG A 720 2.86 -35.65 17.34
C ARG A 720 2.51 -35.27 15.89
N ASP A 721 2.29 -33.98 15.64
CA ASP A 721 1.80 -33.46 14.37
C ASP A 721 2.91 -33.08 13.38
N ALA A 722 4.05 -32.60 13.88
CA ALA A 722 5.18 -32.14 13.06
C ALA A 722 5.65 -33.19 12.02
N VAL A 723 5.67 -34.49 12.39
CA VAL A 723 6.06 -35.58 11.47
C VAL A 723 5.08 -35.76 10.31
N TRP A 724 3.78 -35.58 10.52
CA TRP A 724 2.77 -35.74 9.47
C TRP A 724 2.77 -34.55 8.51
N PHE A 725 2.96 -33.34 9.02
CA PHE A 725 3.18 -32.17 8.17
C PHE A 725 4.50 -32.29 7.38
N TRP A 726 5.56 -32.83 7.99
CA TRP A 726 6.84 -33.11 7.30
C TRP A 726 6.68 -34.12 6.16
N LEU A 727 6.05 -35.26 6.42
CA LEU A 727 5.76 -36.27 5.40
C LEU A 727 4.93 -35.69 4.25
N TYR A 728 3.85 -34.97 4.57
CA TYR A 728 2.99 -34.33 3.57
C TYR A 728 3.73 -33.25 2.77
N SER A 729 4.63 -32.50 3.41
CA SER A 729 5.50 -31.52 2.74
C SER A 729 6.45 -32.18 1.74
N ILE A 730 6.95 -33.38 2.01
CA ILE A 730 7.76 -34.16 1.05
C ILE A 730 6.90 -34.56 -0.16
N CYS A 731 5.68 -35.05 0.06
CA CYS A 731 4.74 -35.35 -1.03
C CYS A 731 4.49 -34.11 -1.90
N CYS A 732 4.23 -32.95 -1.28
CA CYS A 732 4.05 -31.69 -1.98
C CYS A 732 5.30 -31.24 -2.74
N PHE A 733 6.49 -31.49 -2.18
CA PHE A 733 7.76 -31.19 -2.84
C PHE A 733 7.90 -32.00 -4.12
N GLU A 734 7.72 -33.32 -4.03
CA GLU A 734 7.88 -34.23 -5.17
C GLU A 734 6.85 -33.93 -6.26
N ASP A 735 5.59 -33.69 -5.89
CA ASP A 735 4.55 -33.30 -6.83
C ASP A 735 4.86 -31.94 -7.50
N GLY A 736 5.40 -30.98 -6.74
CA GLY A 736 5.84 -29.69 -7.29
C GLY A 736 7.01 -29.80 -8.27
N VAL A 737 7.97 -30.71 -8.00
CA VAL A 737 9.06 -31.00 -8.95
C VAL A 737 8.52 -31.70 -10.19
N ALA A 738 7.69 -32.74 -10.02
CA ALA A 738 7.07 -33.47 -11.11
C ALA A 738 6.30 -32.52 -12.05
N ALA A 739 5.47 -31.64 -11.49
CA ALA A 739 4.74 -30.63 -12.24
C ALA A 739 5.67 -29.68 -13.03
N SER A 740 6.78 -29.24 -12.42
CA SER A 740 7.77 -28.37 -13.09
C SER A 740 8.48 -29.05 -14.27
N GLU A 741 8.54 -30.39 -14.26
CA GLU A 741 9.13 -31.22 -15.32
C GLU A 741 8.06 -31.80 -16.27
N GLY A 742 6.79 -31.42 -16.12
CA GLY A 742 5.67 -31.88 -16.96
C GLY A 742 5.23 -33.32 -16.71
N LEU A 743 5.61 -33.90 -15.57
CA LEU A 743 5.23 -35.24 -15.13
C LEU A 743 3.95 -35.20 -14.27
N ALA A 744 3.22 -36.31 -14.24
CA ALA A 744 2.03 -36.42 -13.40
C ALA A 744 2.41 -36.57 -11.90
N PRO A 745 1.56 -36.09 -10.96
CA PRO A 745 1.81 -36.21 -9.52
C PRO A 745 2.02 -37.66 -9.07
N GLY A 746 3.04 -37.90 -8.26
CA GLY A 746 3.43 -39.23 -7.80
C GLY A 746 4.05 -40.15 -8.86
N CYS A 747 4.33 -39.67 -10.08
CA CYS A 747 5.10 -40.44 -11.06
C CYS A 747 6.61 -40.26 -10.82
N GLY A 748 7.33 -41.37 -10.74
CA GLY A 748 8.79 -41.37 -10.64
C GLY A 748 9.49 -40.82 -11.88
N GLY A 749 10.78 -40.47 -11.74
CA GLY A 749 11.62 -40.02 -12.85
C GLY A 749 11.93 -38.52 -12.89
N ALA A 750 11.44 -37.75 -11.92
CA ALA A 750 11.82 -36.35 -11.75
C ALA A 750 13.32 -36.21 -11.46
N LYS A 751 14.05 -35.42 -12.26
CA LYS A 751 15.52 -35.29 -12.15
C LYS A 751 15.95 -34.68 -10.83
N LYS A 752 15.10 -33.83 -10.25
CA LYS A 752 15.36 -33.12 -8.99
C LYS A 752 14.64 -33.72 -7.78
N SER A 753 14.24 -34.99 -7.84
CA SER A 753 13.67 -35.70 -6.68
C SER A 753 14.61 -35.65 -5.47
N ILE A 754 14.05 -35.50 -4.26
CA ILE A 754 14.81 -35.51 -3.01
C ILE A 754 14.78 -36.87 -2.30
N LEU A 755 13.99 -37.83 -2.76
CA LEU A 755 13.80 -39.11 -2.05
C LEU A 755 15.10 -39.90 -1.89
N SER A 756 15.99 -39.87 -2.88
CA SER A 756 17.29 -40.55 -2.85
C SER A 756 18.41 -39.69 -2.25
N ARG A 757 18.12 -38.46 -1.80
CA ARG A 757 19.12 -37.61 -1.14
C ARG A 757 19.64 -38.32 0.12
N PRO A 758 20.98 -38.47 0.28
CA PRO A 758 21.56 -38.96 1.52
C PRO A 758 21.26 -37.99 2.66
N VAL A 759 20.72 -38.55 3.75
CA VAL A 759 20.47 -37.89 5.03
C VAL A 759 21.41 -38.51 6.06
N PHE A 760 22.20 -37.68 6.73
CA PHE A 760 22.96 -38.12 7.90
C PHE A 760 22.02 -38.18 9.11
N ARG A 761 21.91 -39.33 9.75
CA ARG A 761 21.05 -39.56 10.93
C ARG A 761 21.85 -39.24 12.19
N TRP A 762 21.51 -38.13 12.84
CA TRP A 762 22.10 -37.79 14.14
C TRP A 762 21.65 -38.75 15.26
N PHE A 763 20.49 -39.37 15.09
CA PHE A 763 19.92 -40.34 16.02
C PHE A 763 19.60 -41.65 15.30
N ILE A 764 20.60 -42.52 15.15
CA ILE A 764 20.39 -43.86 14.56
C ILE A 764 19.58 -44.77 15.50
N SER A 765 19.70 -44.53 16.81
CA SER A 765 18.88 -45.14 17.85
C SER A 765 18.43 -44.09 18.86
N ASP A 766 17.37 -44.39 19.60
CA ASP A 766 16.81 -43.49 20.61
C ASP A 766 17.74 -43.22 21.80
N THR A 767 18.77 -44.05 21.99
CA THR A 767 19.80 -43.90 23.04
C THR A 767 21.03 -43.14 22.57
N THR A 768 21.16 -42.85 21.28
CA THR A 768 22.30 -42.10 20.73
C THR A 768 22.34 -40.68 21.32
N PRO A 769 23.50 -40.17 21.82
CA PRO A 769 23.63 -38.78 22.27
C PRO A 769 23.21 -37.80 21.18
N GLY A 770 23.79 -37.92 19.99
CA GLY A 770 23.34 -37.25 18.76
C GLY A 770 23.51 -35.73 18.76
N TRP A 771 22.65 -35.02 18.04
CA TRP A 771 22.72 -33.56 17.89
C TRP A 771 22.18 -32.82 19.13
N PRO A 772 22.84 -31.75 19.61
CA PRO A 772 24.07 -31.13 19.11
C PRO A 772 25.37 -31.67 19.74
N ASP A 773 25.28 -32.58 20.70
CA ASP A 773 26.41 -33.03 21.53
C ASP A 773 27.56 -33.66 20.72
N GLU A 774 27.24 -34.40 19.66
CA GLU A 774 28.24 -35.06 18.81
C GLU A 774 28.76 -34.16 17.65
N ARG A 775 28.27 -32.92 17.51
CA ARG A 775 28.47 -32.13 16.28
C ARG A 775 29.93 -31.86 15.91
N ASP A 776 30.79 -31.67 16.92
CA ASP A 776 32.21 -31.33 16.73
C ASP A 776 33.08 -32.60 16.69
N SER A 777 32.48 -33.76 16.96
CA SER A 777 33.12 -35.08 16.90
C SER A 777 32.94 -35.81 15.55
N VAL A 778 31.97 -35.37 14.73
CA VAL A 778 31.65 -35.99 13.43
C VAL A 778 32.23 -35.16 12.28
N ASN A 779 33.06 -35.79 11.44
CA ASN A 779 33.55 -35.16 10.22
C ASN A 779 32.51 -35.27 9.09
N MET A 780 31.77 -34.19 8.85
CA MET A 780 30.74 -34.16 7.79
C MET A 780 31.28 -34.22 6.36
N ALA A 781 32.59 -34.00 6.14
CA ALA A 781 33.19 -34.22 4.82
C ALA A 781 33.37 -35.72 4.49
N ASN A 782 33.41 -36.56 5.52
CA ASN A 782 33.47 -38.02 5.38
C ASN A 782 32.60 -38.67 6.47
N PRO A 783 31.25 -38.57 6.35
CA PRO A 783 30.34 -39.03 7.39
C PRO A 783 30.36 -40.56 7.52
N PRO A 784 30.19 -41.13 8.73
CA PRO A 784 30.05 -42.57 8.93
C PRO A 784 28.93 -43.17 8.05
N ALA A 785 29.29 -44.15 7.21
CA ALA A 785 28.39 -44.70 6.19
C ALA A 785 27.17 -45.41 6.80
N ASP A 786 27.30 -45.99 8.00
CA ASP A 786 26.23 -46.64 8.76
C ASP A 786 25.17 -45.67 9.29
N ARG A 787 25.46 -44.36 9.29
CA ARG A 787 24.53 -43.30 9.70
C ARG A 787 23.98 -42.51 8.51
N VAL A 788 24.34 -42.85 7.28
CA VAL A 788 23.84 -42.18 6.07
C VAL A 788 22.84 -43.09 5.39
N MET A 789 21.62 -42.58 5.20
CA MET A 789 20.57 -43.30 4.49
C MET A 789 19.77 -42.36 3.59
N PRO A 790 19.17 -42.86 2.51
CA PRO A 790 18.32 -42.04 1.64
C PRO A 790 17.07 -41.54 2.38
N LEU A 791 16.55 -40.38 1.99
CA LEU A 791 15.38 -39.77 2.61
C LEU A 791 14.16 -40.71 2.64
N TYR A 792 13.94 -41.53 1.60
CA TYR A 792 12.83 -42.49 1.60
C TYR A 792 12.90 -43.51 2.73
N ASP A 793 14.10 -43.90 3.19
CA ASP A 793 14.27 -44.83 4.32
C ASP A 793 14.01 -44.13 5.65
N VAL A 794 14.35 -42.85 5.76
CA VAL A 794 13.99 -42.02 6.93
C VAL A 794 12.47 -41.86 7.04
N MET A 795 11.80 -41.67 5.90
CA MET A 795 10.32 -41.65 5.85
C MET A 795 9.74 -43.01 6.27
N GLN A 796 10.30 -44.11 5.76
CA GLN A 796 9.87 -45.47 6.12
C GLN A 796 10.04 -45.73 7.62
N GLU A 797 11.17 -45.31 8.22
CA GLU A 797 11.42 -45.43 9.66
C GLU A 797 10.32 -44.73 10.47
N ALA A 798 9.93 -43.51 10.07
CA ALA A 798 8.88 -42.75 10.74
C ALA A 798 7.52 -43.48 10.66
N LEU A 799 7.12 -43.95 9.48
CA LEU A 799 5.85 -44.66 9.27
C LEU A 799 5.81 -45.99 10.02
N GLN A 800 6.89 -46.78 9.94
CA GLN A 800 7.00 -48.06 10.62
C GLN A 800 6.92 -47.90 12.14
N ARG A 801 7.61 -46.89 12.72
CA ARG A 801 7.58 -46.62 14.16
C ARG A 801 6.17 -46.30 14.68
N HIS A 802 5.37 -45.54 13.92
CA HIS A 802 3.99 -45.24 14.30
C HIS A 802 3.11 -46.50 14.33
N VAL A 803 3.33 -47.42 13.40
CA VAL A 803 2.57 -48.68 13.31
C VAL A 803 2.99 -49.66 14.40
N THR A 804 4.29 -49.76 14.69
CA THR A 804 4.82 -50.55 15.81
C THR A 804 4.37 -49.99 17.17
N GLY A 805 4.18 -48.68 17.27
CA GLY A 805 3.81 -47.95 18.48
C GLY A 805 5.00 -47.20 19.08
N ILE A 806 4.79 -45.92 19.36
CA ILE A 806 5.77 -45.00 19.96
C ILE A 806 5.33 -44.71 21.39
N GLU A 807 6.18 -45.04 22.35
CA GLU A 807 5.99 -44.71 23.76
C GLU A 807 7.35 -44.44 24.41
N PHE A 808 7.55 -43.22 24.89
CA PHE A 808 8.80 -42.83 25.56
C PHE A 808 8.56 -41.70 26.55
N ARG A 809 9.52 -41.50 27.45
CA ARG A 809 9.61 -40.32 28.30
C ARG A 809 10.61 -39.34 27.71
N GLU A 810 10.26 -38.06 27.59
CA GLU A 810 11.14 -37.04 27.02
C GLU A 810 12.53 -37.08 27.66
N ARG A 811 13.59 -37.01 26.84
CA ARG A 811 14.97 -36.96 27.32
C ARG A 811 15.12 -35.71 28.18
N THR A 812 15.81 -35.81 29.32
CA THR A 812 15.96 -34.73 30.31
C THR A 812 14.65 -34.20 30.91
N ALA A 813 13.58 -35.00 30.90
CA ALA A 813 12.30 -34.65 31.52
C ALA A 813 12.46 -34.13 32.96
N GLY A 814 11.82 -33.01 33.24
CA GLY A 814 11.90 -32.31 34.51
C GLY A 814 11.88 -30.79 34.32
N PHE A 815 12.04 -30.07 35.43
CA PHE A 815 11.88 -28.62 35.50
C PHE A 815 12.78 -27.84 34.51
N ALA A 816 13.99 -28.34 34.24
CA ALA A 816 14.93 -27.68 33.33
C ALA A 816 14.48 -27.72 31.86
N LEU A 817 13.74 -28.77 31.46
CA LEU A 817 13.21 -28.91 30.11
C LEU A 817 11.90 -28.15 29.94
N ASP A 818 11.01 -28.27 30.94
CA ASP A 818 9.72 -27.59 30.96
C ASP A 818 9.31 -27.36 32.42
N CYS A 819 9.34 -26.10 32.85
CA CYS A 819 9.05 -25.72 34.22
C CYS A 819 7.54 -25.63 34.52
N GLN A 820 6.69 -25.83 33.51
CA GLN A 820 5.23 -25.76 33.64
C GLN A 820 4.63 -27.16 33.68
N MET A 821 5.15 -28.08 32.87
CA MET A 821 4.61 -29.43 32.67
C MET A 821 4.72 -30.32 33.92
N VAL A 822 3.67 -31.10 34.18
CA VAL A 822 3.66 -32.14 35.23
C VAL A 822 4.42 -33.40 34.79
N THR A 823 4.80 -34.25 35.73
CA THR A 823 5.60 -35.46 35.48
C THR A 823 5.03 -36.35 34.37
N GLU A 824 3.71 -36.53 34.34
CA GLU A 824 2.99 -37.37 33.37
C GLU A 824 2.96 -36.76 31.98
N GLY A 825 3.05 -35.42 31.87
CA GLY A 825 3.05 -34.71 30.60
C GLY A 825 4.28 -35.02 29.73
N PHE A 826 5.41 -35.37 30.36
CA PHE A 826 6.64 -35.77 29.67
C PHE A 826 6.57 -37.17 29.04
N ASN A 827 5.51 -37.94 29.28
CA ASN A 827 5.31 -39.23 28.65
C ASN A 827 4.59 -39.03 27.31
N VAL A 828 5.31 -39.29 26.22
CA VAL A 828 4.83 -39.10 24.86
C VAL A 828 4.40 -40.44 24.27
N LYS A 829 3.22 -40.47 23.67
CA LYS A 829 2.65 -41.64 23.01
C LYS A 829 2.12 -41.27 21.62
N ALA A 830 2.42 -42.08 20.62
CA ALA A 830 1.86 -41.97 19.27
C ALA A 830 1.78 -43.36 18.63
N TYR A 831 0.65 -43.70 18.01
CA TYR A 831 0.44 -45.02 17.41
C TYR A 831 -0.66 -44.98 16.36
N ILE A 832 -0.78 -46.06 15.58
CA ILE A 832 -1.89 -46.27 14.65
C ILE A 832 -2.92 -47.20 15.28
N GLN A 833 -4.20 -46.79 15.27
CA GLN A 833 -5.29 -47.62 15.78
C GLN A 833 -5.58 -48.77 14.81
N GLU A 834 -5.60 -50.01 15.29
CA GLU A 834 -5.62 -51.20 14.43
C GLU A 834 -6.91 -51.34 13.58
N ASP A 835 -8.04 -51.00 14.19
CA ASP A 835 -9.40 -51.13 13.63
C ASP A 835 -9.70 -50.04 12.60
N THR A 836 -9.39 -48.79 12.90
CA THR A 836 -9.70 -47.63 12.05
C THR A 836 -8.55 -47.23 11.12
N GLY A 837 -7.30 -47.53 11.49
CA GLY A 837 -6.10 -47.02 10.83
C GLY A 837 -5.78 -45.57 11.18
N PHE A 838 -6.46 -44.95 12.15
CA PHE A 838 -6.26 -43.55 12.52
C PHE A 838 -4.96 -43.32 13.29
N VAL A 839 -4.42 -42.10 13.16
CA VAL A 839 -3.26 -41.65 13.95
C VAL A 839 -3.75 -41.18 15.32
N CYS A 840 -3.37 -41.90 16.36
CA CYS A 840 -3.80 -41.61 17.73
C CYS A 840 -2.60 -41.45 18.66
N GLY A 841 -2.80 -40.82 19.81
CA GLY A 841 -1.71 -40.62 20.79
C GLY A 841 -1.96 -39.45 21.72
N GLY A 842 -0.95 -39.09 22.49
CA GLY A 842 -1.05 -38.08 23.52
C GLY A 842 -1.64 -38.61 24.83
N ASN A 843 -1.87 -37.69 25.78
CA ASN A 843 -2.55 -37.91 27.03
C ASN A 843 -3.11 -36.56 27.55
N ARG A 844 -3.98 -36.59 28.54
CA ARG A 844 -4.63 -35.40 29.13
C ARG A 844 -3.67 -34.33 29.72
N HIS A 845 -2.40 -34.68 29.92
CA HIS A 845 -1.37 -33.82 30.52
C HIS A 845 -0.35 -33.30 29.50
N ASN A 846 -0.54 -33.58 28.20
CA ASN A 846 0.38 -33.14 27.15
C ASN A 846 -0.29 -32.31 26.05
N CYS A 847 0.56 -31.66 25.26
CA CYS A 847 0.21 -30.71 24.21
C CYS A 847 0.79 -31.17 22.85
N GLY A 848 0.38 -32.34 22.39
CA GLY A 848 0.99 -33.00 21.22
C GLY A 848 0.63 -32.42 19.83
N THR A 849 -0.22 -31.40 19.76
CA THR A 849 -0.72 -30.80 18.52
C THR A 849 -0.56 -29.28 18.55
N TRP A 850 -0.72 -28.59 17.42
CA TRP A 850 -0.56 -27.14 17.31
C TRP A 850 -1.33 -26.28 18.32
N MET A 851 -2.44 -26.78 18.86
CA MET A 851 -3.13 -26.16 19.99
C MET A 851 -2.42 -26.52 21.30
N ASP A 852 -1.21 -26.00 21.53
CA ASP A 852 -0.24 -26.52 22.51
C ASP A 852 -0.03 -25.69 23.79
N LYS A 853 -0.94 -24.77 24.11
CA LYS A 853 -0.80 -23.96 25.33
C LYS A 853 -0.83 -24.80 26.62
N MET A 854 0.31 -24.86 27.31
CA MET A 854 0.44 -25.37 28.67
C MET A 854 0.16 -24.25 29.69
N GLY A 855 -0.75 -24.48 30.63
CA GLY A 855 -1.07 -23.53 31.69
C GLY A 855 0.10 -23.28 32.64
N SER A 856 0.22 -22.05 33.13
CA SER A 856 1.39 -21.58 33.89
C SER A 856 1.07 -20.67 35.07
N SER A 857 -0.21 -20.47 35.42
CA SER A 857 -0.62 -19.64 36.55
C SER A 857 -0.87 -20.50 37.78
N ASP A 858 -0.06 -20.27 38.83
CA ASP A 858 -0.31 -20.83 40.17
C ASP A 858 -1.55 -20.19 40.79
N LYS A 859 -1.68 -18.87 40.61
CA LYS A 859 -2.73 -18.03 41.18
C LYS A 859 -4.13 -18.47 40.73
N ALA A 860 -4.28 -18.79 39.45
CA ALA A 860 -5.52 -19.28 38.87
C ALA A 860 -5.66 -20.82 38.99
N GLY A 861 -4.62 -21.54 39.43
CA GLY A 861 -4.64 -23.00 39.59
C GLY A 861 -4.59 -23.79 38.28
N ASN A 862 -4.08 -23.19 37.20
CA ASN A 862 -3.98 -23.80 35.87
C ASN A 862 -2.57 -24.29 35.49
N ARG A 863 -1.54 -24.06 36.33
CA ARG A 863 -0.16 -24.55 36.10
C ARG A 863 -0.14 -26.05 35.79
N GLY A 864 0.57 -26.42 34.73
CA GLY A 864 0.80 -27.80 34.33
C GLY A 864 -0.42 -28.53 33.76
N LYS A 865 -1.52 -27.80 33.53
CA LYS A 865 -2.70 -28.31 32.82
C LYS A 865 -2.68 -27.78 31.39
N PRO A 866 -2.72 -28.64 30.37
CA PRO A 866 -2.97 -28.21 29.00
C PRO A 866 -4.31 -27.48 28.88
N ALA A 867 -4.34 -26.38 28.12
CA ALA A 867 -5.59 -25.70 27.79
C ALA A 867 -6.45 -26.49 26.80
N THR A 868 -5.78 -27.16 25.87
CA THR A 868 -6.39 -27.89 24.76
C THR A 868 -5.65 -29.22 24.56
N PRO A 869 -5.70 -30.16 25.52
CA PRO A 869 -5.15 -31.49 25.28
C PRO A 869 -5.98 -32.15 24.17
N ARG A 870 -5.30 -32.51 23.07
CA ARG A 870 -5.89 -33.18 21.91
C ARG A 870 -5.31 -34.58 21.77
N ASP A 871 -5.48 -35.34 22.84
CA ASP A 871 -5.14 -36.76 22.89
C ASP A 871 -6.21 -37.60 22.19
N GLY A 872 -5.86 -38.82 21.81
CA GLY A 872 -6.67 -39.62 20.90
C GLY A 872 -6.37 -39.28 19.43
N CYS A 873 -7.39 -39.40 18.58
CA CYS A 873 -7.26 -39.36 17.13
C CYS A 873 -7.69 -37.98 16.60
N ALA A 874 -6.71 -37.12 16.35
CA ALA A 874 -6.94 -35.76 15.83
C ALA A 874 -7.26 -35.78 14.33
N VAL A 875 -8.25 -34.98 13.92
CA VAL A 875 -8.80 -35.00 12.56
C VAL A 875 -7.77 -34.67 11.48
N GLU A 876 -6.91 -33.67 11.71
CA GLU A 876 -5.91 -33.24 10.76
C GLU A 876 -4.81 -34.28 10.54
N LEU A 877 -4.42 -35.01 11.59
CA LEU A 877 -3.39 -36.06 11.49
C LEU A 877 -3.89 -37.25 10.69
N THR A 878 -5.16 -37.61 10.89
CA THR A 878 -5.81 -38.68 10.12
C THR A 878 -5.91 -38.31 8.65
N GLY A 879 -6.30 -37.06 8.33
CA GLY A 879 -6.33 -36.56 6.96
C GLY A 879 -4.95 -36.50 6.30
N LEU A 880 -3.94 -36.00 7.01
CA LEU A 880 -2.54 -35.97 6.53
C LEU A 880 -2.01 -37.37 6.28
N ALA A 881 -2.24 -38.32 7.20
CA ALA A 881 -1.84 -39.70 7.03
C ALA A 881 -2.47 -40.32 5.78
N TYR A 882 -3.77 -40.14 5.58
CA TYR A 882 -4.44 -40.62 4.36
C TYR A 882 -3.82 -40.06 3.08
N ALA A 883 -3.58 -38.73 3.05
CA ALA A 883 -2.95 -38.07 1.91
C ALA A 883 -1.54 -38.64 1.60
N VAL A 884 -0.73 -38.84 2.64
CA VAL A 884 0.62 -39.44 2.52
C VAL A 884 0.51 -40.87 1.99
N LEU A 885 -0.37 -41.70 2.55
CA LEU A 885 -0.53 -43.10 2.13
C LEU A 885 -0.98 -43.22 0.66
N LYS A 886 -1.94 -42.38 0.23
CA LYS A 886 -2.37 -42.31 -1.18
C LYS A 886 -1.27 -41.82 -2.11
N TRP A 887 -0.37 -40.97 -1.62
CA TRP A 887 0.80 -40.56 -2.39
C TRP A 887 1.83 -41.69 -2.49
N LEU A 888 2.13 -42.39 -1.39
CA LEU A 888 3.06 -43.51 -1.34
C LEU A 888 2.60 -44.70 -2.21
N GLU A 889 1.31 -45.03 -2.18
CA GLU A 889 0.71 -46.03 -3.07
C GLU A 889 1.01 -45.70 -4.54
N ARG A 890 0.81 -44.45 -4.95
CA ARG A 890 1.07 -43.97 -6.31
C ARG A 890 2.56 -43.97 -6.63
N ALA A 891 3.40 -43.46 -5.71
CA ALA A 891 4.84 -43.39 -5.88
C ALA A 891 5.47 -44.78 -6.07
N HIS A 892 5.01 -45.78 -5.31
CA HIS A 892 5.44 -47.17 -5.44
C HIS A 892 4.91 -47.84 -6.71
N SER A 893 3.59 -47.74 -6.97
CA SER A 893 2.94 -48.45 -8.08
C SER A 893 3.24 -47.85 -9.47
N MET A 894 3.22 -46.52 -9.61
CA MET A 894 3.42 -45.82 -10.89
C MET A 894 4.86 -45.35 -11.09
N GLY A 895 5.59 -45.03 -10.02
CA GLY A 895 7.01 -44.65 -10.09
C GLY A 895 7.98 -45.83 -10.20
N GLY A 896 7.49 -47.05 -9.97
CA GLY A 896 8.29 -48.27 -9.91
C GLY A 896 9.04 -48.41 -8.58
N SER A 897 9.52 -49.63 -8.29
CA SER A 897 10.28 -49.94 -7.07
C SER A 897 11.60 -49.18 -6.93
N THR A 898 12.03 -48.45 -7.96
CA THR A 898 13.23 -47.62 -7.97
C THR A 898 12.99 -46.18 -7.47
N TYR A 899 11.73 -45.71 -7.43
CA TYR A 899 11.39 -44.36 -7.00
C TYR A 899 11.05 -44.28 -5.50
N TYR A 900 10.10 -45.12 -5.03
CA TYR A 900 9.86 -45.36 -3.61
C TYR A 900 9.87 -46.87 -3.34
N PRO A 901 10.95 -47.41 -2.74
CA PRO A 901 11.17 -48.86 -2.69
C PRO A 901 10.19 -49.66 -1.83
N HIS A 902 9.59 -49.05 -0.82
CA HIS A 902 8.75 -49.74 0.17
C HIS A 902 7.29 -49.83 -0.29
N ASP A 903 6.67 -51.00 -0.16
CA ASP A 903 5.28 -51.29 -0.56
C ASP A 903 4.26 -51.23 0.59
N GLY A 904 4.74 -51.03 1.82
CA GLY A 904 3.93 -51.01 3.04
C GLY A 904 4.76 -51.01 4.31
N VAL A 905 4.09 -51.36 5.42
CA VAL A 905 4.65 -51.44 6.78
C VAL A 905 4.32 -52.80 7.39
N ASP A 906 5.20 -53.29 8.26
CA ASP A 906 4.95 -54.50 9.03
C ASP A 906 3.96 -54.21 10.17
N ALA A 907 3.04 -55.15 10.41
CA ALA A 907 2.05 -55.01 11.49
C ALA A 907 2.74 -55.04 12.87
N PRO A 908 2.16 -54.41 13.90
CA PRO A 908 2.76 -54.40 15.23
C PRO A 908 2.95 -55.84 15.78
N PRO A 909 3.97 -56.11 16.63
CA PRO A 909 4.26 -57.45 17.16
C PRO A 909 3.12 -58.10 17.95
N HIS A 910 2.15 -57.30 18.39
CA HIS A 910 0.98 -57.72 19.17
C HIS A 910 -0.34 -57.53 18.41
N ALA A 911 -0.30 -57.37 17.08
CA ALA A 911 -1.48 -57.23 16.25
C ALA A 911 -2.44 -58.41 16.45
N THR A 912 -3.73 -58.11 16.58
CA THR A 912 -4.79 -59.12 16.70
C THR A 912 -5.23 -59.66 15.33
N THR A 913 -4.82 -58.99 14.26
CA THR A 913 -5.15 -59.33 12.87
C THR A 913 -4.24 -60.41 12.27
N ALA A 914 -4.82 -61.26 11.41
CA ALA A 914 -4.13 -62.37 10.73
C ALA A 914 -3.17 -61.95 9.60
N THR A 915 -3.14 -60.66 9.23
CA THR A 915 -2.30 -60.11 8.15
C THR A 915 -1.01 -59.50 8.72
N PRO A 916 0.17 -60.10 8.47
CA PRO A 916 1.45 -59.69 9.09
C PRO A 916 2.03 -58.38 8.54
N ARG A 917 1.48 -57.84 7.44
CA ARG A 917 1.96 -56.61 6.76
C ARG A 917 0.76 -55.84 6.22
N TRP A 918 0.79 -54.51 6.30
CA TRP A 918 -0.20 -53.63 5.69
C TRP A 918 0.41 -52.94 4.48
N SER A 919 -0.18 -53.11 3.29
CA SER A 919 0.19 -52.28 2.14
C SER A 919 -0.29 -50.83 2.33
N TRP A 920 0.28 -49.89 1.57
CA TRP A 920 -0.19 -48.50 1.59
C TRP A 920 -1.67 -48.37 1.22
N ALA A 921 -2.14 -49.19 0.27
CA ALA A 921 -3.54 -49.23 -0.15
C ALA A 921 -4.46 -49.76 0.96
N ASP A 922 -4.05 -50.82 1.68
CA ASP A 922 -4.83 -51.40 2.78
C ASP A 922 -5.00 -50.39 3.92
N TRP A 923 -3.92 -49.72 4.30
CA TRP A 923 -3.97 -48.72 5.37
C TRP A 923 -4.81 -47.50 4.96
N ALA A 924 -4.64 -46.99 3.72
CA ALA A 924 -5.49 -45.91 3.22
C ALA A 924 -6.98 -46.31 3.19
N ALA A 925 -7.29 -47.54 2.76
CA ALA A 925 -8.66 -48.05 2.72
C ALA A 925 -9.28 -48.15 4.12
N LYS A 926 -8.51 -48.62 5.12
CA LYS A 926 -8.95 -48.63 6.53
C LYS A 926 -9.37 -47.24 7.00
N ILE A 927 -8.53 -46.22 6.78
CA ILE A 927 -8.86 -44.84 7.16
C ILE A 927 -10.13 -44.38 6.43
N LYS A 928 -10.19 -44.54 5.10
CA LYS A 928 -11.33 -44.07 4.29
C LYS A 928 -12.66 -44.68 4.73
N ASN A 929 -12.68 -45.99 5.01
CA ASN A 929 -13.90 -46.70 5.37
C ASN A 929 -14.43 -46.33 6.76
N ASN A 930 -13.57 -45.80 7.65
CA ASN A 930 -13.94 -45.44 9.01
C ASN A 930 -14.10 -43.92 9.23
N PHE A 931 -13.45 -43.07 8.42
CA PHE A 931 -13.36 -41.63 8.65
C PHE A 931 -14.73 -40.96 8.81
N GLU A 932 -15.59 -41.07 7.80
CA GLU A 932 -16.90 -40.40 7.80
C GLU A 932 -17.75 -40.84 9.00
N THR A 933 -17.86 -42.14 9.25
CA THR A 933 -18.66 -42.71 10.36
C THR A 933 -18.18 -42.26 11.74
N ARG A 934 -16.88 -42.04 11.91
CA ARG A 934 -16.28 -41.69 13.22
C ARG A 934 -16.24 -40.18 13.47
N PHE A 935 -15.91 -39.39 12.46
CA PHE A 935 -15.74 -37.94 12.60
C PHE A 935 -17.01 -37.14 12.29
N TRP A 936 -17.97 -37.63 11.50
CA TRP A 936 -19.20 -36.88 11.23
C TRP A 936 -20.15 -36.85 12.45
N LEU A 937 -20.60 -35.66 12.85
CA LEU A 937 -21.68 -35.47 13.81
C LEU A 937 -22.97 -35.12 13.06
N PRO A 938 -23.93 -36.06 12.90
CA PRO A 938 -25.20 -35.78 12.24
C PRO A 938 -26.09 -34.87 13.09
N GLU A 939 -26.99 -34.12 12.46
CA GLU A 939 -27.98 -33.27 13.14
C GLU A 939 -28.92 -34.09 14.05
N ARG A 940 -29.19 -33.59 15.26
CA ARG A 940 -30.24 -34.12 16.14
C ARG A 940 -31.61 -33.83 15.54
N ASN A 941 -32.42 -34.86 15.35
CA ASN A 941 -33.84 -34.72 14.98
C ASN A 941 -34.62 -34.12 16.17
N LYS A 942 -35.43 -33.09 15.92
CA LYS A 942 -36.21 -32.35 16.93
C LYS A 942 -37.29 -33.16 17.67
N GLU A 943 -37.54 -34.42 17.31
CA GLU A 943 -38.72 -35.19 17.77
C GLU A 943 -38.55 -35.98 19.08
N GLY A 944 -37.58 -35.65 19.95
CA GLY A 944 -37.37 -36.44 21.17
C GLY A 944 -36.68 -35.77 22.37
N ASP A 945 -36.56 -34.45 22.42
CA ASP A 945 -35.77 -33.81 23.49
C ASP A 945 -36.54 -33.59 24.80
N THR A 946 -36.09 -34.26 25.85
CA THR A 946 -36.38 -33.91 27.25
C THR A 946 -35.51 -32.71 27.67
N CYS A 947 -36.15 -31.74 28.33
CA CYS A 947 -35.59 -30.49 28.83
C CYS A 947 -34.22 -30.61 29.53
N GLY A 948 -33.19 -29.91 29.03
CA GLY A 948 -32.01 -29.53 29.83
C GLY A 948 -30.62 -29.71 29.20
N GLN A 949 -30.47 -30.26 27.99
CA GLN A 949 -29.15 -30.38 27.33
C GLN A 949 -28.88 -29.22 26.37
N ILE A 950 -27.68 -28.65 26.45
CA ILE A 950 -27.22 -27.49 25.66
C ILE A 950 -27.30 -27.81 24.16
N ASP A 951 -27.93 -26.90 23.42
CA ASP A 951 -28.26 -26.95 22.00
C ASP A 951 -27.01 -26.68 21.11
N ILE A 952 -26.00 -27.54 21.20
CA ILE A 952 -24.82 -27.47 20.33
C ILE A 952 -25.18 -28.10 18.98
N HIS A 953 -25.52 -27.24 18.02
CA HIS A 953 -25.96 -27.62 16.67
C HIS A 953 -25.03 -28.64 15.99
N GLN A 954 -25.42 -29.91 15.94
CA GLN A 954 -24.70 -30.93 15.17
C GLN A 954 -24.83 -30.67 13.65
N GLY A 955 -24.01 -31.35 12.82
CA GLY A 955 -23.92 -31.10 11.36
C GLY A 955 -22.51 -30.71 10.88
N TYR A 956 -21.46 -31.08 11.62
CA TYR A 956 -20.06 -30.80 11.31
C TYR A 956 -19.16 -32.00 11.69
N TYR A 957 -17.86 -31.88 11.40
CA TYR A 957 -16.88 -32.92 11.74
C TYR A 957 -16.25 -32.66 13.10
N ARG A 958 -16.14 -33.71 13.94
CA ARG A 958 -15.45 -33.69 15.23
C ARG A 958 -14.03 -33.19 15.05
N ASP A 959 -13.55 -32.46 16.04
CA ASP A 959 -12.14 -32.07 16.09
C ASP A 959 -11.23 -33.28 16.38
N ILE A 960 -11.64 -34.13 17.34
CA ILE A 960 -10.90 -35.31 17.79
C ILE A 960 -11.88 -36.46 18.10
N CYS A 961 -11.39 -37.70 18.06
CA CYS A 961 -12.11 -38.91 18.45
C CYS A 961 -11.30 -39.74 19.46
N ASP A 962 -11.99 -40.52 20.29
CA ASP A 962 -11.41 -41.47 21.25
C ASP A 962 -10.43 -40.79 22.22
N CYS A 963 -10.81 -39.60 22.72
CA CYS A 963 -9.98 -38.80 23.60
C CYS A 963 -10.34 -38.97 25.08
N SER A 964 -9.47 -38.47 25.96
CA SER A 964 -9.71 -38.51 27.40
C SER A 964 -10.87 -37.63 27.90
N ASN A 965 -11.29 -36.63 27.13
CA ASN A 965 -12.37 -35.70 27.49
C ASN A 965 -13.53 -35.77 26.48
N PRO A 966 -14.63 -36.50 26.78
CA PRO A 966 -15.75 -36.66 25.86
C PRO A 966 -16.39 -35.35 25.38
N ASN A 967 -16.32 -34.27 26.18
CA ASN A 967 -16.85 -32.97 25.76
C ASN A 967 -16.03 -32.34 24.62
N ALA A 968 -14.72 -32.63 24.55
CA ALA A 968 -13.85 -32.12 23.50
C ALA A 968 -14.23 -32.66 22.11
N GLU A 969 -14.80 -33.87 22.03
CA GLU A 969 -15.26 -34.46 20.76
C GLU A 969 -16.45 -33.71 20.14
N LEU A 970 -17.20 -32.94 20.96
CA LEU A 970 -18.37 -32.19 20.51
C LEU A 970 -18.02 -30.75 20.10
N GLN A 971 -16.78 -30.30 20.28
CA GLN A 971 -16.37 -28.94 19.98
C GLN A 971 -16.20 -28.72 18.48
N LEU A 972 -16.79 -27.63 17.96
CA LEU A 972 -16.52 -27.17 16.61
C LEU A 972 -15.23 -26.33 16.58
N ARG A 973 -14.24 -26.81 15.82
CA ARG A 973 -12.92 -26.19 15.64
C ARG A 973 -12.49 -26.21 14.17
N PRO A 974 -11.54 -25.35 13.76
CA PRO A 974 -11.15 -25.24 12.34
C PRO A 974 -10.22 -26.37 11.85
N ASN A 975 -9.83 -27.34 12.67
CA ASN A 975 -8.78 -28.31 12.33
C ASN A 975 -9.17 -29.29 11.21
N PHE A 976 -10.45 -29.64 11.08
CA PHE A 976 -10.92 -30.52 10.01
C PHE A 976 -10.73 -29.92 8.61
N LEU A 977 -10.55 -28.59 8.52
CA LEU A 977 -10.26 -27.91 7.25
C LEU A 977 -8.93 -28.36 6.64
N VAL A 978 -7.96 -28.74 7.47
CA VAL A 978 -6.68 -29.32 7.02
C VAL A 978 -6.96 -30.65 6.32
N ALA A 979 -7.64 -31.58 7.02
CA ALA A 979 -8.01 -32.88 6.46
C ALA A 979 -8.84 -32.74 5.17
N MET A 980 -9.81 -31.83 5.16
CA MET A 980 -10.69 -31.57 4.02
C MET A 980 -9.92 -31.03 2.79
N THR A 981 -8.82 -30.32 3.02
CA THR A 981 -7.98 -29.78 1.94
C THR A 981 -7.01 -30.82 1.40
N VAL A 982 -6.34 -31.57 2.28
CA VAL A 982 -5.28 -32.51 1.87
C VAL A 982 -5.83 -33.85 1.39
N ALA A 983 -6.98 -34.27 1.93
CA ALA A 983 -7.63 -35.55 1.66
C ALA A 983 -9.13 -35.37 1.35
N PRO A 984 -9.51 -34.61 0.32
CA PRO A 984 -10.93 -34.27 0.09
C PRO A 984 -11.83 -35.46 -0.26
N ASP A 985 -11.29 -36.64 -0.58
CA ASP A 985 -12.06 -37.82 -1.00
C ASP A 985 -12.39 -38.81 0.12
N ILE A 986 -12.00 -38.53 1.37
CA ILE A 986 -12.51 -39.25 2.55
C ILE A 986 -13.80 -38.66 3.11
N PHE A 987 -14.23 -37.50 2.59
CA PHE A 987 -15.41 -36.76 3.03
C PHE A 987 -16.61 -37.04 2.12
N ASP A 988 -17.80 -37.19 2.70
CA ASP A 988 -19.04 -36.97 1.95
C ASP A 988 -19.15 -35.50 1.56
N VAL A 989 -19.35 -35.22 0.27
CA VAL A 989 -19.29 -33.85 -0.27
C VAL A 989 -20.43 -32.97 0.26
N ARG A 990 -21.61 -33.53 0.52
CA ARG A 990 -22.76 -32.76 1.02
C ARG A 990 -22.59 -32.43 2.50
N ASN A 991 -22.13 -33.40 3.29
CA ASN A 991 -21.78 -33.21 4.70
C ASN A 991 -20.63 -32.20 4.86
N ALA A 992 -19.57 -32.33 4.04
CA ALA A 992 -18.44 -31.39 4.00
C ALA A 992 -18.90 -29.96 3.70
N TRP A 993 -19.75 -29.78 2.67
CA TRP A 993 -20.28 -28.46 2.34
C TRP A 993 -21.12 -27.86 3.47
N LYS A 994 -21.95 -28.68 4.12
CA LYS A 994 -22.74 -28.28 5.28
C LYS A 994 -21.86 -27.84 6.46
N ALA A 995 -20.81 -28.61 6.76
CA ALA A 995 -19.84 -28.25 7.79
C ALA A 995 -19.17 -26.90 7.48
N LEU A 996 -18.78 -26.66 6.22
CA LEU A 996 -18.18 -25.40 5.78
C LEU A 996 -19.14 -24.21 5.93
N GLU A 997 -20.44 -24.38 5.69
CA GLU A 997 -21.45 -23.33 5.93
C GLU A 997 -21.62 -23.00 7.41
N ILE A 998 -21.56 -23.99 8.30
CA ILE A 998 -21.57 -23.75 9.75
C ILE A 998 -20.27 -23.05 10.16
N THR A 999 -19.12 -23.54 9.72
CA THR A 999 -17.80 -22.94 9.99
C THR A 999 -17.71 -21.51 9.50
N LYS A 1000 -18.27 -21.19 8.33
CA LYS A 1000 -18.37 -19.81 7.83
C LYS A 1000 -19.08 -18.90 8.83
N LYS A 1001 -20.21 -19.36 9.37
CA LYS A 1001 -21.05 -18.55 10.26
C LYS A 1001 -20.44 -18.40 11.65
N GLN A 1002 -19.80 -19.46 12.15
CA GLN A 1002 -19.38 -19.52 13.55
C GLN A 1002 -17.90 -19.20 13.76
N LEU A 1003 -17.02 -19.62 12.85
CA LEU A 1003 -15.57 -19.56 13.06
C LEU A 1003 -14.86 -18.52 12.19
N LEU A 1004 -15.40 -18.12 11.04
CA LEU A 1004 -14.72 -17.16 10.16
C LEU A 1004 -14.74 -15.75 10.78
N GLY A 1005 -13.56 -15.22 11.11
CA GLY A 1005 -13.36 -13.82 11.48
C GLY A 1005 -12.94 -12.97 10.27
N PRO A 1006 -12.66 -11.66 10.48
CA PRO A 1006 -12.23 -10.77 9.41
C PRO A 1006 -10.91 -11.17 8.78
N LEU A 1007 -9.95 -11.64 9.59
CA LEU A 1007 -8.64 -12.10 9.13
C LEU A 1007 -8.40 -13.57 9.49
N GLY A 1008 -8.59 -13.92 10.76
CA GLY A 1008 -8.37 -15.28 11.26
C GLY A 1008 -9.65 -16.11 11.41
N MET A 1009 -9.45 -17.40 11.66
CA MET A 1009 -10.48 -18.34 12.09
C MET A 1009 -10.45 -18.44 13.61
N LYS A 1010 -11.60 -18.26 14.27
CA LYS A 1010 -11.78 -18.52 15.70
C LYS A 1010 -11.42 -19.98 15.98
N THR A 1011 -10.60 -20.17 17.01
CA THR A 1011 -10.09 -21.50 17.39
C THR A 1011 -11.10 -22.39 18.09
N LEU A 1012 -12.20 -21.81 18.57
CA LEU A 1012 -13.33 -22.49 19.18
C LEU A 1012 -14.63 -21.73 18.82
N ASP A 1013 -15.74 -22.46 18.72
CA ASP A 1013 -17.07 -21.91 18.49
C ASP A 1013 -17.47 -20.92 19.61
N PRO A 1014 -17.90 -19.69 19.27
CA PRO A 1014 -18.40 -18.70 20.24
C PRO A 1014 -19.54 -19.17 21.15
N ARG A 1015 -20.27 -20.20 20.75
CA ARG A 1015 -21.37 -20.79 21.52
C ARG A 1015 -20.90 -21.77 22.59
N ASP A 1016 -19.64 -22.21 22.53
CA ASP A 1016 -19.05 -23.06 23.56
C ASP A 1016 -18.79 -22.25 24.84
N LYS A 1017 -19.06 -22.86 26.00
CA LYS A 1017 -18.84 -22.24 27.32
C LYS A 1017 -17.37 -21.89 27.60
N ASP A 1018 -16.44 -22.60 26.95
CA ASP A 1018 -15.00 -22.43 27.12
C ASP A 1018 -14.43 -21.33 26.20
N TYR A 1019 -15.28 -20.72 25.35
CA TYR A 1019 -14.86 -19.66 24.42
C TYR A 1019 -14.40 -18.38 25.14
N ARG A 1020 -13.15 -18.00 24.93
CA ARG A 1020 -12.50 -16.78 25.46
C ARG A 1020 -11.64 -16.15 24.36
N CYS A 1021 -12.13 -15.07 23.76
CA CYS A 1021 -11.57 -14.50 22.53
C CYS A 1021 -10.40 -13.52 22.69
N THR A 1022 -10.16 -12.99 23.90
CA THR A 1022 -9.12 -12.00 24.15
C THR A 1022 -7.89 -12.65 24.77
N TYR A 1023 -6.85 -12.87 23.99
CA TYR A 1023 -5.58 -13.43 24.46
C TYR A 1023 -4.69 -12.36 25.10
N ASN A 1024 -4.32 -12.57 26.36
CA ASN A 1024 -3.30 -11.78 27.04
C ASN A 1024 -2.37 -12.72 27.82
N ASN A 1025 -1.14 -12.90 27.33
CA ASN A 1025 -0.17 -13.79 27.96
C ASN A 1025 0.33 -13.29 29.33
N SER A 1026 0.17 -11.99 29.62
CA SER A 1026 0.59 -11.35 30.87
C SER A 1026 -0.54 -11.23 31.90
N ASP A 1027 -1.72 -11.80 31.63
CA ASP A 1027 -2.85 -11.79 32.56
C ASP A 1027 -2.53 -12.60 33.83
N ASP A 1028 -2.28 -11.94 34.95
CA ASP A 1028 -2.10 -12.58 36.27
C ASP A 1028 -3.39 -12.48 37.12
N SER A 1029 -4.56 -12.71 36.53
CA SER A 1029 -5.82 -12.78 37.28
C SER A 1029 -6.02 -14.15 37.95
N TYR A 1030 -7.12 -14.28 38.71
CA TYR A 1030 -7.58 -15.56 39.27
C TYR A 1030 -8.45 -16.36 38.30
N ASP A 1031 -8.70 -15.85 37.09
CA ASP A 1031 -9.54 -16.55 36.11
C ASP A 1031 -8.73 -17.68 35.44
N TYR A 1032 -9.07 -18.91 35.82
CA TYR A 1032 -8.50 -20.14 35.30
C TYR A 1032 -8.43 -20.17 33.76
N SER A 1033 -9.44 -19.61 33.09
CA SER A 1033 -9.65 -19.74 31.65
C SER A 1033 -8.79 -18.80 30.80
N ILE A 1034 -8.24 -17.73 31.39
CA ILE A 1034 -7.47 -16.70 30.65
C ILE A 1034 -6.09 -16.42 31.26
N ALA A 1035 -5.88 -16.69 32.55
CA ALA A 1035 -4.64 -16.37 33.23
C ALA A 1035 -3.41 -16.99 32.55
N HIS A 1036 -2.38 -16.16 32.36
CA HIS A 1036 -1.17 -16.42 31.59
C HIS A 1036 -1.44 -16.90 30.15
N GLY A 1037 -2.53 -16.41 29.55
CA GLY A 1037 -2.92 -16.71 28.18
C GLY A 1037 -3.43 -18.13 27.98
N PHE A 1038 -4.04 -18.75 29.00
CA PHE A 1038 -4.59 -20.11 28.91
C PHE A 1038 -5.56 -20.28 27.72
N ASN A 1039 -6.22 -19.21 27.30
CA ASN A 1039 -7.15 -19.19 26.17
C ASN A 1039 -6.53 -19.10 24.77
N TYR A 1040 -5.21 -19.27 24.61
CA TYR A 1040 -4.51 -19.08 23.32
C TYR A 1040 -5.15 -19.78 22.10
N HIS A 1041 -5.76 -20.95 22.34
CA HIS A 1041 -6.50 -21.72 21.33
C HIS A 1041 -7.96 -21.98 21.72
N GLN A 1042 -8.56 -21.08 22.50
CA GLN A 1042 -9.95 -21.22 22.99
C GLN A 1042 -10.83 -20.06 22.53
N GLY A 1043 -10.55 -19.45 21.39
CA GLY A 1043 -11.34 -18.34 20.87
C GLY A 1043 -10.60 -17.33 20.00
N PRO A 1044 -9.32 -17.00 20.25
CA PRO A 1044 -8.56 -16.10 19.38
C PRO A 1044 -8.58 -16.56 17.92
N GLU A 1045 -8.46 -15.59 17.02
CA GLU A 1045 -8.64 -15.76 15.58
C GLU A 1045 -7.28 -16.00 14.91
N TRP A 1046 -6.99 -17.25 14.54
CA TRP A 1046 -5.72 -17.64 13.94
C TRP A 1046 -5.76 -17.55 12.41
N LEU A 1047 -4.71 -17.03 11.78
CA LEU A 1047 -4.75 -16.74 10.33
C LEU A 1047 -4.43 -17.94 9.45
N TRP A 1048 -3.55 -18.85 9.87
CA TRP A 1048 -3.17 -20.00 9.04
C TRP A 1048 -4.34 -20.96 8.71
N PRO A 1049 -5.33 -21.21 9.59
CA PRO A 1049 -6.49 -22.02 9.23
C PRO A 1049 -7.40 -21.32 8.22
N THR A 1050 -7.35 -19.99 8.08
CA THR A 1050 -8.10 -19.25 7.05
C THR A 1050 -7.64 -19.66 5.64
N GLY A 1051 -6.35 -19.94 5.45
CA GLY A 1051 -5.84 -20.46 4.19
C GLY A 1051 -6.45 -21.83 3.86
N TYR A 1052 -6.47 -22.75 4.82
CA TYR A 1052 -7.13 -24.05 4.66
C TYR A 1052 -8.65 -23.94 4.47
N TYR A 1053 -9.31 -22.97 5.12
CA TYR A 1053 -10.73 -22.69 4.90
C TYR A 1053 -11.04 -22.34 3.44
N ILE A 1054 -10.29 -21.39 2.87
CA ILE A 1054 -10.45 -20.97 1.47
C ILE A 1054 -10.25 -22.15 0.53
N ARG A 1055 -9.18 -22.94 0.76
CA ARG A 1055 -8.88 -24.10 -0.08
C ARG A 1055 -9.96 -25.17 0.00
N ALA A 1056 -10.39 -25.54 1.22
CA ALA A 1056 -11.48 -26.48 1.43
C ALA A 1056 -12.79 -26.01 0.77
N ARG A 1057 -13.12 -24.71 0.87
CA ARG A 1057 -14.27 -24.10 0.18
C ARG A 1057 -14.20 -24.28 -1.33
N LEU A 1058 -13.06 -23.95 -1.95
CA LEU A 1058 -12.88 -24.04 -3.40
C LEU A 1058 -12.96 -25.49 -3.88
N ILE A 1059 -12.29 -26.42 -3.17
CA ILE A 1059 -12.28 -27.84 -3.49
C ILE A 1059 -13.69 -28.44 -3.39
N MET A 1060 -14.41 -28.19 -2.28
CA MET A 1060 -15.73 -28.75 -2.05
C MET A 1060 -16.80 -28.10 -2.94
N ALA A 1061 -16.71 -26.80 -3.23
CA ALA A 1061 -17.60 -26.15 -4.18
C ALA A 1061 -17.46 -26.75 -5.58
N ARG A 1062 -16.24 -27.06 -6.02
CA ARG A 1062 -16.00 -27.74 -7.30
C ARG A 1062 -16.60 -29.15 -7.29
N ARG A 1063 -16.31 -29.96 -6.27
CA ARG A 1063 -16.85 -31.33 -6.15
C ARG A 1063 -18.37 -31.34 -6.08
N LEU A 1064 -18.98 -30.38 -5.39
CA LEU A 1064 -20.43 -30.27 -5.28
C LEU A 1064 -21.07 -29.93 -6.63
N ALA A 1065 -20.46 -29.03 -7.40
CA ALA A 1065 -20.90 -28.70 -8.76
C ALA A 1065 -20.70 -29.88 -9.74
N ASP A 1066 -19.65 -30.69 -9.55
CA ASP A 1066 -19.41 -31.90 -10.34
C ASP A 1066 -20.46 -33.00 -10.02
N LEU A 1067 -20.91 -33.08 -8.77
CA LEU A 1067 -21.97 -34.02 -8.34
C LEU A 1067 -23.38 -33.59 -8.76
N ASP A 1068 -23.67 -32.29 -8.69
CA ASP A 1068 -24.96 -31.71 -9.07
C ASP A 1068 -24.73 -30.40 -9.84
N PRO A 1069 -24.83 -30.44 -11.18
CA PRO A 1069 -24.63 -29.26 -12.02
C PRO A 1069 -25.57 -28.08 -11.70
N SER A 1070 -26.71 -28.31 -11.06
CA SER A 1070 -27.61 -27.23 -10.62
C SER A 1070 -26.98 -26.33 -9.54
N LEU A 1071 -25.96 -26.84 -8.84
CA LEU A 1071 -25.19 -26.14 -7.81
C LEU A 1071 -23.96 -25.41 -8.37
N ALA A 1072 -23.84 -25.23 -9.69
CA ALA A 1072 -22.71 -24.52 -10.29
C ALA A 1072 -22.52 -23.08 -9.76
N SER A 1073 -23.61 -22.42 -9.33
CA SER A 1073 -23.57 -21.07 -8.72
C SER A 1073 -22.77 -21.03 -7.41
N VAL A 1074 -22.66 -22.15 -6.70
CA VAL A 1074 -21.90 -22.30 -5.45
C VAL A 1074 -20.41 -22.06 -5.68
N ARG A 1075 -19.87 -22.49 -6.83
CA ARG A 1075 -18.48 -22.22 -7.20
C ARG A 1075 -18.20 -20.73 -7.32
N ALA A 1076 -19.09 -19.99 -7.98
CA ALA A 1076 -18.95 -18.54 -8.12
C ALA A 1076 -19.05 -17.83 -6.77
N GLN A 1077 -19.90 -18.32 -5.86
CA GLN A 1077 -19.99 -17.81 -4.48
C GLN A 1077 -18.69 -18.05 -3.70
N ALA A 1078 -18.14 -19.27 -3.75
CA ALA A 1078 -16.89 -19.61 -3.08
C ALA A 1078 -15.71 -18.76 -3.60
N VAL A 1079 -15.66 -18.51 -4.91
CA VAL A 1079 -14.65 -17.64 -5.53
C VAL A 1079 -14.76 -16.21 -5.01
N ARG A 1080 -15.97 -15.62 -5.01
CA ARG A 1080 -16.19 -14.24 -4.52
C ARG A 1080 -15.78 -14.11 -3.05
N GLU A 1081 -16.22 -15.04 -2.22
CA GLU A 1081 -15.88 -15.07 -0.80
C GLU A 1081 -14.36 -15.18 -0.58
N SER A 1082 -13.68 -16.02 -1.35
CA SER A 1082 -12.21 -16.14 -1.32
C SER A 1082 -11.53 -14.82 -1.67
N GLN A 1083 -12.01 -14.13 -2.72
CA GLN A 1083 -11.49 -12.83 -3.14
C GLN A 1083 -11.68 -11.76 -2.05
N GLU A 1084 -12.84 -11.74 -1.37
CA GLU A 1084 -13.12 -10.82 -0.27
C GLU A 1084 -12.15 -11.02 0.91
N ILE A 1085 -11.92 -12.28 1.32
CA ILE A 1085 -10.97 -12.59 2.41
C ILE A 1085 -9.54 -12.17 2.02
N LEU A 1086 -9.11 -12.51 0.81
CA LEU A 1086 -7.77 -12.17 0.31
C LEU A 1086 -7.57 -10.66 0.13
N LEU A 1087 -8.63 -9.90 -0.18
CA LEU A 1087 -8.59 -8.45 -0.20
C LEU A 1087 -8.37 -7.88 1.22
N ARG A 1088 -9.01 -8.45 2.24
CA ARG A 1088 -8.75 -8.07 3.65
C ARG A 1088 -7.30 -8.35 4.05
N PHE A 1089 -6.72 -9.47 3.61
CA PHE A 1089 -5.28 -9.76 3.80
C PHE A 1089 -4.40 -8.70 3.12
N ASN A 1090 -4.67 -8.35 1.87
CA ASN A 1090 -3.90 -7.33 1.17
C ASN A 1090 -3.98 -5.96 1.87
N ASN A 1091 -5.17 -5.56 2.32
CA ASN A 1091 -5.36 -4.32 3.05
C ASN A 1091 -4.56 -4.31 4.36
N HIS A 1092 -4.58 -5.41 5.11
CA HIS A 1092 -3.78 -5.55 6.32
C HIS A 1092 -2.27 -5.45 6.01
N ILE A 1093 -1.76 -6.21 5.04
CA ILE A 1093 -0.34 -6.17 4.63
C ILE A 1093 0.09 -4.76 4.20
N ARG A 1094 -0.81 -4.01 3.53
CA ARG A 1094 -0.56 -2.63 3.11
C ARG A 1094 -0.55 -1.63 4.26
N ALA A 1095 -1.31 -1.86 5.31
CA ALA A 1095 -1.36 -1.01 6.50
C ALA A 1095 -0.25 -1.37 7.52
N SER A 1096 0.12 -2.64 7.61
CA SER A 1096 1.10 -3.15 8.56
C SER A 1096 2.51 -2.61 8.28
N PRO A 1097 3.21 -2.06 9.30
CA PRO A 1097 4.62 -1.67 9.18
C PRO A 1097 5.52 -2.84 8.74
N TRP A 1098 5.15 -4.07 9.14
CA TRP A 1098 5.86 -5.32 8.86
C TRP A 1098 5.61 -5.84 7.44
N ARG A 1099 4.63 -5.31 6.71
CA ARG A 1099 4.25 -5.79 5.37
C ARG A 1099 3.96 -7.31 5.33
N SER A 1100 3.28 -7.81 6.35
CA SER A 1100 3.00 -9.24 6.51
C SER A 1100 1.63 -9.48 7.14
N LEU A 1101 1.30 -10.75 7.34
CA LEU A 1101 0.15 -11.22 8.10
C LEU A 1101 0.59 -11.68 9.50
N PRO A 1102 -0.18 -11.33 10.55
CA PRO A 1102 0.10 -11.75 11.91
C PRO A 1102 -0.18 -13.25 12.13
N GLU A 1103 0.25 -13.75 13.28
CA GLU A 1103 -0.05 -15.10 13.75
C GLU A 1103 -1.54 -15.25 14.08
N LEU A 1104 -2.04 -14.33 14.91
CA LEU A 1104 -3.43 -14.31 15.34
C LEU A 1104 -3.93 -12.88 15.57
N THR A 1105 -5.24 -12.74 15.62
CA THR A 1105 -5.95 -11.55 16.08
C THR A 1105 -6.82 -11.91 17.28
N GLN A 1106 -7.25 -10.88 18.01
CA GLN A 1106 -8.30 -11.06 19.02
C GLN A 1106 -9.65 -11.26 18.32
N VAL A 1107 -10.74 -10.99 19.03
CA VAL A 1107 -12.09 -10.99 18.47
C VAL A 1107 -12.21 -10.01 17.30
N ASN A 1108 -12.88 -10.43 16.23
CA ASN A 1108 -13.23 -9.57 15.09
C ASN A 1108 -12.03 -8.84 14.46
N GLY A 1109 -10.87 -9.50 14.37
CA GLY A 1109 -9.68 -8.93 13.73
C GLY A 1109 -8.95 -7.85 14.54
N GLU A 1110 -9.31 -7.62 15.80
CA GLU A 1110 -8.63 -6.67 16.68
C GLU A 1110 -7.14 -7.02 16.89
N PHE A 1111 -6.32 -5.98 17.08
CA PHE A 1111 -4.88 -6.12 17.28
C PHE A 1111 -4.58 -6.94 18.55
N CYS A 1112 -3.70 -7.93 18.42
CA CYS A 1112 -3.23 -8.74 19.52
C CYS A 1112 -1.76 -8.41 19.84
N PRO A 1113 -1.45 -7.78 20.99
CA PRO A 1113 -0.07 -7.46 21.36
C PRO A 1113 0.84 -8.68 21.53
N GLY A 1114 0.27 -9.83 21.89
CA GLY A 1114 1.00 -11.10 22.06
C GLY A 1114 1.21 -11.89 20.77
N SER A 1115 0.67 -11.42 19.64
CA SER A 1115 0.83 -12.06 18.33
C SER A 1115 2.14 -11.67 17.68
N CYS A 1116 2.81 -12.61 17.02
CA CYS A 1116 3.79 -12.23 16.01
C CYS A 1116 3.14 -11.38 14.92
N ALA A 1117 3.84 -10.32 14.50
CA ALA A 1117 3.33 -9.39 13.49
C ALA A 1117 3.52 -9.91 12.05
N SER A 1118 4.43 -10.87 11.88
CA SER A 1118 4.73 -11.50 10.61
C SER A 1118 4.98 -12.98 10.80
N GLN A 1119 4.08 -13.83 10.32
CA GLN A 1119 4.09 -15.24 10.68
C GLN A 1119 4.08 -16.17 9.46
N ALA A 1120 4.95 -17.18 9.47
CA ALA A 1120 5.24 -18.01 8.31
C ALA A 1120 4.07 -18.86 7.84
N TRP A 1121 3.35 -19.53 8.73
CA TRP A 1121 2.19 -20.32 8.34
C TRP A 1121 1.02 -19.47 7.85
N SER A 1122 0.85 -18.24 8.34
CA SER A 1122 -0.23 -17.33 7.94
C SER A 1122 0.02 -16.87 6.50
N VAL A 1123 1.27 -16.49 6.20
CA VAL A 1123 1.69 -16.13 4.84
C VAL A 1123 1.67 -17.35 3.91
N GLY A 1124 2.22 -18.49 4.35
CA GLY A 1124 2.32 -19.71 3.55
C GLY A 1124 0.95 -20.22 3.12
N THR A 1125 0.05 -20.43 4.07
CA THR A 1125 -1.30 -20.94 3.77
C THR A 1125 -2.16 -19.95 2.95
N ALA A 1126 -1.94 -18.64 3.10
CA ALA A 1126 -2.56 -17.61 2.26
C ALA A 1126 -2.05 -17.67 0.80
N ILE A 1127 -0.75 -17.92 0.59
CA ILE A 1127 -0.17 -18.15 -0.75
C ILE A 1127 -0.81 -19.39 -1.38
N GLU A 1128 -0.95 -20.47 -0.62
CA GLU A 1128 -1.60 -21.69 -1.10
C GLU A 1128 -3.06 -21.46 -1.50
N ALA A 1129 -3.81 -20.70 -0.70
CA ALA A 1129 -5.19 -20.34 -1.00
C ALA A 1129 -5.33 -19.52 -2.30
N ILE A 1130 -4.42 -18.56 -2.53
CA ILE A 1130 -4.37 -17.80 -3.78
C ILE A 1130 -4.04 -18.69 -4.97
N TYR A 1131 -3.08 -19.58 -4.80
CA TYR A 1131 -2.66 -20.47 -5.87
C TYR A 1131 -3.84 -21.35 -6.34
N ASP A 1132 -4.54 -21.98 -5.40
CA ASP A 1132 -5.71 -22.82 -5.69
C ASP A 1132 -6.88 -21.99 -6.29
N LEU A 1133 -7.03 -20.71 -5.87
CA LEU A 1133 -8.01 -19.79 -6.46
C LEU A 1133 -7.70 -19.46 -7.92
N LEU A 1134 -6.43 -19.24 -8.25
CA LEU A 1134 -5.99 -18.98 -9.62
C LEU A 1134 -6.22 -20.21 -10.51
N GLU A 1135 -5.90 -21.41 -10.03
CA GLU A 1135 -6.21 -22.66 -10.75
C GLU A 1135 -7.72 -22.81 -11.01
N THR A 1136 -8.55 -22.40 -10.04
CA THR A 1136 -10.01 -22.48 -10.16
C THR A 1136 -10.58 -21.46 -11.15
N ASN A 1137 -10.02 -20.26 -11.25
CA ASN A 1137 -10.54 -19.19 -12.12
C ASN A 1137 -9.90 -19.11 -13.50
N ALA A 1138 -8.62 -19.47 -13.62
CA ALA A 1138 -7.83 -19.28 -14.82
C ALA A 1138 -6.74 -20.37 -14.94
N PRO A 1139 -7.11 -21.62 -15.26
CA PRO A 1139 -6.19 -22.77 -15.27
C PRO A 1139 -5.04 -22.67 -16.30
N GLU A 1140 -5.13 -21.73 -17.25
CA GLU A 1140 -4.08 -21.45 -18.24
C GLU A 1140 -2.92 -20.63 -17.66
N LEU A 1141 -3.14 -19.86 -16.59
CA LEU A 1141 -2.11 -19.05 -15.92
C LEU A 1141 -1.30 -19.84 -14.89
N SER A 1142 -1.83 -20.97 -14.40
CA SER A 1142 -1.23 -21.80 -13.36
C SER A 1142 -0.42 -22.99 -13.90
N ASN A 1143 -0.58 -23.34 -15.17
CA ASN A 1143 0.13 -24.48 -15.77
C ASN A 1143 1.44 -24.05 -16.47
N PRO A 1144 2.57 -24.73 -16.26
CA PRO A 1144 3.66 -24.70 -17.23
C PRO A 1144 3.15 -25.31 -18.56
N PRO A 1145 3.66 -24.88 -19.73
CA PRO A 1145 3.06 -25.19 -21.03
C PRO A 1145 3.11 -26.70 -21.30
N HIS A 1146 2.00 -27.39 -21.07
CA HIS A 1146 1.83 -28.78 -21.51
C HIS A 1146 1.69 -28.80 -23.03
N GLY A 1147 2.67 -29.41 -23.71
CA GLY A 1147 2.52 -29.86 -25.09
C GLY A 1147 1.45 -30.95 -25.17
N LYS A 1148 0.22 -30.58 -25.50
CA LYS A 1148 -0.81 -31.56 -25.90
C LYS A 1148 -0.42 -32.14 -27.26
N SER A 1149 0.16 -33.33 -27.26
CA SER A 1149 0.18 -34.21 -28.43
C SER A 1149 -1.25 -34.70 -28.67
N VAL A 1150 -1.97 -34.06 -29.57
CA VAL A 1150 -3.26 -34.55 -30.07
C VAL A 1150 -2.96 -35.55 -31.19
N VAL A 1151 -3.07 -36.83 -30.88
CA VAL A 1151 -3.12 -37.90 -31.88
C VAL A 1151 -4.47 -37.81 -32.59
N LEU A 1152 -4.49 -37.20 -33.78
CA LEU A 1152 -5.66 -37.19 -34.66
C LEU A 1152 -5.83 -38.58 -35.29
N LYS A 1153 -6.85 -39.33 -34.83
CA LYS A 1153 -7.39 -40.48 -35.57
C LYS A 1153 -8.22 -39.94 -36.75
N GLY A 1154 -7.82 -40.30 -37.96
CA GLY A 1154 -8.53 -39.95 -39.18
C GLY A 1154 -9.82 -40.75 -39.35
N GLN A 1155 -10.86 -40.07 -39.82
CA GLN A 1155 -11.93 -40.66 -40.62
C GLN A 1155 -12.39 -39.63 -41.66
N GLN A 1156 -12.27 -40.02 -42.92
CA GLN A 1156 -12.78 -39.32 -44.09
C GLN A 1156 -14.31 -39.41 -44.13
N SER A 1157 -14.99 -38.28 -44.36
CA SER A 1157 -16.15 -38.23 -45.26
C SER A 1157 -16.42 -36.79 -45.69
N SER A 1158 -16.90 -36.70 -46.92
CA SER A 1158 -17.00 -35.56 -47.83
C SER A 1158 -18.29 -34.75 -47.65
N GLU A 1159 -18.23 -33.42 -47.72
CA GLU A 1159 -18.86 -32.57 -48.77
C GLU A 1159 -18.97 -31.09 -48.32
N ALA A 1160 -19.12 -30.21 -49.31
CA ALA A 1160 -18.72 -28.80 -49.32
C ALA A 1160 -19.71 -27.83 -48.62
N GLY A 1161 -19.15 -26.73 -48.10
CA GLY A 1161 -19.91 -25.53 -47.69
C GLY A 1161 -19.01 -24.47 -47.04
N SER A 1162 -18.52 -23.53 -47.83
CA SER A 1162 -17.48 -22.54 -47.51
C SER A 1162 -17.89 -21.42 -46.55
N VAL A 1163 -17.14 -21.23 -45.46
CA VAL A 1163 -16.87 -19.90 -44.86
C VAL A 1163 -15.40 -19.88 -44.44
N VAL A 1164 -14.60 -19.03 -45.09
CA VAL A 1164 -13.17 -18.86 -44.84
C VAL A 1164 -13.00 -18.03 -43.56
N LEU A 1165 -12.70 -18.69 -42.44
CA LEU A 1165 -12.03 -18.06 -41.30
C LEU A 1165 -10.54 -18.35 -41.44
N SER A 1166 -9.78 -17.31 -41.79
CA SER A 1166 -8.32 -17.34 -41.82
C SER A 1166 -7.78 -17.72 -40.43
N THR A 1167 -7.13 -18.88 -40.35
CA THR A 1167 -6.23 -19.26 -39.25
C THR A 1167 -5.18 -18.18 -39.03
N PRO A 1168 -4.88 -17.77 -37.78
CA PRO A 1168 -3.73 -16.93 -37.51
C PRO A 1168 -2.46 -17.72 -37.83
N GLN A 1169 -1.70 -17.27 -38.83
CA GLN A 1169 -0.34 -17.73 -39.03
C GLN A 1169 0.48 -17.37 -37.80
N VAL A 1170 1.10 -18.36 -37.18
CA VAL A 1170 2.17 -18.15 -36.21
C VAL A 1170 3.37 -17.62 -36.98
N TYR A 1171 3.64 -16.33 -36.85
CA TYR A 1171 4.83 -15.69 -37.40
C TYR A 1171 6.05 -16.17 -36.60
N VAL A 1172 6.80 -17.11 -37.18
CA VAL A 1172 8.12 -17.54 -36.70
C VAL A 1172 9.17 -16.66 -37.37
N GLY A 1173 9.86 -15.82 -36.60
CA GLY A 1173 11.08 -15.11 -37.04
C GLY A 1173 10.96 -13.59 -37.08
N GLY A 1174 11.48 -12.93 -36.04
CA GLY A 1174 11.75 -11.50 -35.96
C GLY A 1174 12.54 -11.19 -34.66
N PRO A 1175 13.45 -10.21 -34.64
CA PRO A 1175 14.48 -10.08 -33.62
C PRO A 1175 13.88 -9.85 -32.23
N ARG A 1176 14.46 -10.48 -31.21
CA ARG A 1176 14.19 -10.18 -29.79
C ARG A 1176 14.56 -8.72 -29.53
N VAL A 1177 13.55 -7.84 -29.49
CA VAL A 1177 13.72 -6.45 -29.06
C VAL A 1177 13.68 -6.44 -27.53
N THR A 1178 14.87 -6.44 -26.92
CA THR A 1178 15.07 -5.91 -25.57
C THR A 1178 15.09 -4.39 -25.67
N ASP A 1179 13.93 -3.76 -25.46
CA ASP A 1179 13.83 -2.30 -25.29
C ASP A 1179 12.91 -1.99 -24.08
N PRO A 1180 13.39 -1.32 -23.02
CA PRO A 1180 12.62 -0.97 -21.82
C PRO A 1180 11.69 0.25 -22.01
N ALA A 1181 11.15 0.46 -23.21
CA ALA A 1181 10.20 1.53 -23.51
C ALA A 1181 8.74 1.06 -23.36
N LEU A 1182 8.27 0.93 -22.11
CA LEU A 1182 6.84 0.76 -21.82
C LEU A 1182 6.25 1.96 -21.08
N PHE A 1183 6.73 3.18 -21.41
CA PHE A 1183 6.09 4.47 -21.15
C PHE A 1183 6.70 5.59 -22.06
N ALA A 1184 6.03 6.01 -23.15
CA ALA A 1184 6.11 7.38 -23.70
C ALA A 1184 5.16 7.63 -24.92
N VAL A 1185 4.33 8.69 -24.79
CA VAL A 1185 3.81 9.65 -25.81
C VAL A 1185 3.06 9.16 -27.07
N GLY A 1186 1.78 9.58 -27.20
CA GLY A 1186 1.31 10.23 -28.43
C GLY A 1186 0.03 9.72 -29.13
N SER A 1187 -0.92 10.66 -29.28
CA SER A 1187 -1.97 10.79 -30.30
C SER A 1187 -3.38 10.23 -30.04
N GLN A 1188 -4.34 11.12 -30.33
CA GLN A 1188 -5.79 10.98 -30.27
C GLN A 1188 -6.30 9.95 -31.29
N GLY A 1189 -7.40 9.25 -30.96
CA GLY A 1189 -8.21 8.55 -31.95
C GLY A 1189 -8.92 7.30 -31.41
N ALA A 1190 -10.19 7.45 -31.06
CA ALA A 1190 -11.30 6.48 -31.08
C ALA A 1190 -11.07 4.97 -30.83
N ALA A 1191 -11.86 4.46 -29.86
CA ALA A 1191 -12.56 3.17 -29.85
C ALA A 1191 -11.76 1.85 -29.86
N SER A 1192 -11.63 1.21 -28.69
CA SER A 1192 -12.21 -0.13 -28.43
C SER A 1192 -11.91 -0.55 -26.98
N VAL A 1193 -12.98 -0.81 -26.21
CA VAL A 1193 -12.92 -1.30 -24.84
C VAL A 1193 -12.62 -2.80 -24.87
N ARG A 1194 -11.41 -3.21 -24.47
CA ARG A 1194 -11.18 -4.56 -23.94
C ARG A 1194 -11.23 -4.46 -22.41
N VAL A 1195 -12.24 -5.11 -21.83
CA VAL A 1195 -12.47 -5.19 -20.39
C VAL A 1195 -11.31 -5.97 -19.76
N ALA A 1196 -10.35 -5.26 -19.17
CA ALA A 1196 -9.38 -5.82 -18.24
C ALA A 1196 -9.91 -5.59 -16.83
N VAL A 1197 -10.22 -6.67 -16.13
CA VAL A 1197 -10.74 -6.65 -14.75
C VAL A 1197 -9.61 -6.24 -13.79
N TYR A 1198 -9.48 -4.94 -13.57
CA TYR A 1198 -8.71 -4.36 -12.47
C TYR A 1198 -9.70 -3.79 -11.45
N ASN A 1199 -10.04 -4.57 -10.43
CA ASN A 1199 -10.77 -4.08 -9.26
C ASN A 1199 -9.80 -3.92 -8.09
N ASP A 1200 -9.02 -2.84 -8.12
CA ASP A 1200 -8.46 -2.24 -6.93
C ASP A 1200 -9.15 -0.88 -6.75
N GLN A 1201 -9.98 -0.80 -5.71
CA GLN A 1201 -10.64 0.40 -5.15
C GLN A 1201 -12.07 0.70 -5.62
N TYR A 1202 -12.95 0.81 -4.61
CA TYR A 1202 -14.33 1.28 -4.66
C TYR A 1202 -14.49 2.52 -5.55
N ILE A 1203 -15.30 2.39 -6.59
CA ILE A 1203 -15.98 3.49 -7.23
C ILE A 1203 -17.46 3.31 -6.87
N PHE A 1204 -18.03 4.24 -6.12
CA PHE A 1204 -19.47 4.45 -6.13
C PHE A 1204 -19.84 4.91 -7.55
N ALA A 1205 -20.11 3.96 -8.43
CA ALA A 1205 -20.72 4.22 -9.71
C ALA A 1205 -22.22 3.95 -9.55
N TYR A 1206 -22.99 5.03 -9.44
CA TYR A 1206 -24.42 5.04 -9.66
C TYR A 1206 -24.70 4.47 -11.06
N LEU A 1207 -25.54 3.43 -11.14
CA LEU A 1207 -26.32 3.10 -12.33
C LEU A 1207 -27.80 3.06 -11.90
N PRO A 1208 -28.70 3.73 -12.63
CA PRO A 1208 -30.05 4.00 -12.18
C PRO A 1208 -30.98 2.83 -12.46
N THR A 1209 -32.11 2.83 -11.74
CA THR A 1209 -33.38 2.09 -11.94
C THR A 1209 -33.57 0.73 -11.25
N LEU A 1210 -34.68 0.72 -10.46
CA LEU A 1210 -35.49 -0.41 -9.97
C LEU A 1210 -35.00 -1.19 -8.74
N ALA A 1211 -35.20 -0.60 -7.56
CA ALA A 1211 -35.84 -1.29 -6.43
C ALA A 1211 -36.29 -0.28 -5.38
N THR A 1212 -37.57 0.06 -5.43
CA THR A 1212 -38.30 0.74 -4.35
C THR A 1212 -38.50 -0.25 -3.18
N SER A 1213 -38.43 0.28 -1.97
CA SER A 1213 -38.92 -0.27 -0.69
C SER A 1213 -37.92 -0.98 0.24
N LEU A 1214 -37.88 -0.45 1.48
CA LEU A 1214 -37.68 -1.13 2.77
C LEU A 1214 -36.24 -1.51 3.17
N TYR A 1215 -35.53 -0.63 3.89
CA TYR A 1215 -35.54 -0.53 5.37
C TYR A 1215 -34.53 0.56 5.79
N LEU A 1216 -35.05 1.61 6.41
CA LEU A 1216 -34.33 2.51 7.32
C LEU A 1216 -34.30 1.79 8.67
N ASP A 1217 -33.11 1.53 9.22
CA ASP A 1217 -32.78 1.64 10.65
C ASP A 1217 -31.28 1.35 10.84
N ASP A 1218 -30.68 2.00 11.83
CA ASP A 1218 -29.31 1.83 12.36
C ASP A 1218 -28.15 2.54 11.64
N ILE A 1219 -28.14 3.88 11.72
CA ILE A 1219 -26.90 4.66 11.87
C ILE A 1219 -27.05 5.55 13.12
N ALA A 1220 -26.52 5.07 14.24
CA ALA A 1220 -26.24 5.88 15.42
C ALA A 1220 -24.93 5.43 16.05
N LEU A 1221 -24.19 6.42 16.55
CA LEU A 1221 -22.94 6.36 17.35
C LEU A 1221 -21.63 6.26 16.58
N TYR A 1222 -20.98 7.42 16.37
CA TYR A 1222 -19.64 7.70 16.89
C TYR A 1222 -19.42 9.24 16.88
N ALA A 1223 -19.57 9.86 18.04
CA ALA A 1223 -19.01 11.16 18.39
C ALA A 1223 -17.70 10.93 19.17
N PRO A 1224 -16.72 11.84 19.13
CA PRO A 1224 -15.33 11.53 19.45
C PRO A 1224 -15.02 11.53 20.96
N LEU A 1225 -14.22 10.55 21.37
CA LEU A 1225 -13.27 10.60 22.48
C LEU A 1225 -11.92 10.11 21.96
#